data_AF-A0A819U8Y4-F1
#
_entry.id   AF-A0A819U8Y4-F1
#
_cell.length_a   1.000
_cell.length_b   1.000
_cell.length_c   1.000
_cell.angle_alpha   90.00
_cell.angle_beta   90.00
_cell.angle_gamma   90.00
#
_symmetry.space_group_name_H-M   'P 1'
#
loop_
_entity.id
_entity.type
_entity.pdbx_description
1 polymer ?
#
loop_
_entity_poly.entity_id
_entity_poly.type
_entity_poly.pdbx_seq_one_letter_code
_entity_poly.pdbx_strand_id
1 'polypeptide(L)'
;FSKSSRQRRMDQRAIRNQANLQLIDIKLKELKFNEETAFTNVDLTTFTCCLTLNTCRDMMMDSEDDVMGVGLVVERQEHVVDAPTLISVKNVSVTILSRSACDDAIKMKLNIADAARVHGGFVPSKSAAPTTSTTRTRNQADNNQSEFTRGVAAEPINTFLPLYICDAHFERVQIMLEPILGYLFTLDITGYKSDQLLGLFSILGQIMNASPRNGSEREEMILYEFKRLCHAFLPRTLEYLGEENDVLKKFMAGPTGRSKAHIQNLMTLFGYIHALGIETIDESLRYAIVEELYRRHFSYIYHGTSENIISEHVQTLLYGKDDDDDKHENNETKIEVDELCYVKSKNDKTNDGHFAQHARAVLKKNEINHKIPTEKIDIQYEIPERQINTMNNKIRSKMVELLSGFSIKPVQHVLDRLGIRMMDISNEHECILLRSMLVQCLRFYSNESINGAVLNKTFFNVRTDHEHVLTVAHEEFDANRQNLTTNKIEQIRVLELARRAVLTSDIGVYLGRMIVYAPTRGGKIFDTILSLLLDRSQKQVPLLAEKISIIFTGRYKEHRDADKEFDVLSNGLAWFPDRSIINRVREALGEDQWNDLDQLMRGRTCGHVYRLSDIPNRHGYHNSHPNPNLVVQWTS
;
A
#
# COMPACT_ATOMS: atom_id res chain seq x y z
N PHE A 1 13.78 -11.17 -4.52
CA PHE A 1 13.69 -12.62 -4.79
C PHE A 1 14.31 -12.92 -6.15
N SER A 2 15.43 -13.66 -6.22
CA SER A 2 16.14 -13.97 -7.47
C SER A 2 15.62 -15.26 -8.12
N LYS A 3 15.70 -15.35 -9.46
CA LYS A 3 15.39 -16.58 -10.22
C LYS A 3 16.17 -17.80 -9.71
N SER A 4 17.42 -17.59 -9.25
CA SER A 4 18.28 -18.64 -8.69
C SER A 4 17.73 -19.30 -7.42
N SER A 5 17.06 -18.55 -6.54
CA SER A 5 16.46 -19.11 -5.32
C SER A 5 15.24 -19.98 -5.62
N ARG A 6 14.44 -19.63 -6.64
CA ARG A 6 13.31 -20.46 -7.09
C ARG A 6 13.80 -21.76 -7.72
N GLN A 7 14.81 -21.70 -8.59
CA GLN A 7 15.38 -22.89 -9.21
C GLN A 7 15.87 -23.88 -8.15
N ARG A 8 16.66 -23.42 -7.16
CA ARG A 8 17.13 -24.30 -6.07
C ARG A 8 15.99 -24.97 -5.29
N ARG A 9 14.89 -24.24 -5.04
CA ARG A 9 13.72 -24.80 -4.36
C ARG A 9 12.99 -25.81 -5.25
N MET A 10 12.96 -25.60 -6.56
CA MET A 10 12.44 -26.57 -7.53
C MET A 10 13.30 -27.83 -7.57
N ASP A 11 14.62 -27.70 -7.67
CA ASP A 11 15.54 -28.85 -7.68
C ASP A 11 15.38 -29.70 -6.41
N GLN A 12 15.21 -29.05 -5.25
CA GLN A 12 14.93 -29.74 -3.98
C GLN A 12 13.59 -30.49 -3.98
N ARG A 13 12.53 -29.91 -4.57
CA ARG A 13 11.23 -30.60 -4.72
C ARG A 13 11.37 -31.79 -5.65
N ALA A 14 12.04 -31.61 -6.78
CA ALA A 14 12.26 -32.66 -7.77
C ALA A 14 12.97 -33.88 -7.16
N ILE A 15 14.06 -33.65 -6.42
CA ILE A 15 14.80 -34.70 -5.70
C ILE A 15 13.90 -35.41 -4.68
N ARG A 16 13.12 -34.66 -3.89
CA ARG A 16 12.23 -35.25 -2.87
C ARG A 16 11.13 -36.10 -3.50
N ASN A 17 10.55 -35.64 -4.59
CA ASN A 17 9.39 -36.27 -5.22
C ASN A 17 9.78 -37.38 -6.20
N GLN A 18 11.06 -37.51 -6.59
CA GLN A 18 11.53 -38.57 -7.47
C GLN A 18 11.26 -39.97 -6.89
N ALA A 19 11.52 -40.18 -5.60
CA ALA A 19 11.20 -41.44 -4.92
C ALA A 19 9.69 -41.69 -4.83
N ASN A 20 8.88 -40.63 -4.80
CA ASN A 20 7.43 -40.72 -4.71
C ASN A 20 6.81 -41.24 -6.03
N LEU A 21 7.43 -40.97 -7.19
CA LEU A 21 6.96 -41.53 -8.47
C LEU A 21 7.00 -43.07 -8.46
N GLN A 22 8.03 -43.67 -7.88
CA GLN A 22 8.12 -45.14 -7.74
C GLN A 22 7.03 -45.69 -6.79
N LEU A 23 6.72 -44.96 -5.72
CA LEU A 23 5.64 -45.32 -4.80
C LEU A 23 4.26 -45.17 -5.46
N ILE A 24 4.08 -44.16 -6.31
CA ILE A 24 2.88 -43.97 -7.12
C ILE A 24 2.67 -45.20 -8.03
N ASP A 25 3.70 -45.63 -8.76
CA ASP A 25 3.62 -46.82 -9.63
C ASP A 25 3.24 -48.10 -8.86
N ILE A 26 3.76 -48.28 -7.64
CA ILE A 26 3.40 -49.41 -6.77
C ILE A 26 1.93 -49.32 -6.35
N LYS A 27 1.49 -48.14 -5.87
CA LYS A 27 0.10 -47.92 -5.45
C LYS A 27 -0.91 -48.13 -6.57
N LEU A 28 -0.56 -47.73 -7.79
CA LEU A 28 -1.42 -47.93 -8.96
C LEU A 28 -1.59 -49.41 -9.30
N LYS A 29 -0.52 -50.20 -9.22
CA LYS A 29 -0.56 -51.67 -9.44
C LYS A 29 -1.35 -52.42 -8.36
N GLU A 30 -1.33 -51.90 -7.13
CA GLU A 30 -2.08 -52.47 -6.02
C GLU A 30 -3.56 -52.11 -6.05
N LEU A 31 -3.93 -51.05 -6.78
CA LEU A 31 -5.31 -50.58 -6.87
C LEU A 31 -6.17 -51.62 -7.60
N LYS A 32 -7.23 -52.06 -6.92
CA LYS A 32 -8.23 -52.98 -7.47
C LYS A 32 -9.61 -52.37 -7.36
N PHE A 33 -10.41 -52.50 -8.40
CA PHE A 33 -11.83 -52.13 -8.39
C PHE A 33 -12.66 -53.25 -8.98
N ASN A 34 -13.95 -53.29 -8.64
CA ASN A 34 -14.90 -54.25 -9.19
C ASN A 34 -15.47 -53.70 -10.51
N GLU A 35 -15.11 -54.34 -11.62
CA GLU A 35 -15.46 -53.93 -12.99
C GLU A 35 -16.98 -53.96 -13.28
N GLU A 36 -17.72 -54.81 -12.58
CA GLU A 36 -19.17 -54.97 -12.78
C GLU A 36 -19.95 -53.84 -12.10
N THR A 37 -19.46 -53.34 -10.96
CA THR A 37 -20.18 -52.39 -10.12
C THR A 37 -19.61 -50.97 -10.17
N ALA A 38 -18.35 -50.78 -10.55
CA ALA A 38 -17.67 -49.48 -10.50
C ALA A 38 -18.27 -48.42 -11.46
N PHE A 39 -18.95 -48.86 -12.52
CA PHE A 39 -19.45 -47.98 -13.58
C PHE A 39 -20.98 -48.03 -13.75
N THR A 40 -21.72 -48.71 -12.87
CA THR A 40 -23.17 -48.94 -13.02
C THR A 40 -23.97 -47.64 -13.09
N ASN A 41 -23.51 -46.58 -12.41
CA ASN A 41 -24.17 -45.28 -12.35
C ASN A 41 -23.45 -44.18 -13.15
N VAL A 42 -22.52 -44.57 -14.04
CA VAL A 42 -21.74 -43.62 -14.83
C VAL A 42 -22.28 -43.57 -16.24
N ASP A 43 -22.60 -42.38 -16.74
CA ASP A 43 -22.90 -42.19 -18.16
C ASP A 43 -21.59 -42.22 -18.98
N LEU A 44 -21.24 -43.42 -19.44
CA LEU A 44 -20.04 -43.66 -20.23
C LEU A 44 -20.03 -42.91 -21.56
N THR A 45 -21.20 -42.52 -22.10
CA THR A 45 -21.27 -41.75 -23.34
C THR A 45 -20.82 -40.30 -23.12
N THR A 46 -21.16 -39.72 -21.97
CA THR A 46 -20.70 -38.39 -21.57
C THR A 46 -19.20 -38.39 -21.25
N PHE A 47 -18.72 -39.43 -20.55
CA PHE A 47 -17.32 -39.58 -20.15
C PHE A 47 -16.52 -40.41 -21.15
N THR A 48 -16.38 -39.88 -22.36
CA THR A 48 -15.55 -40.44 -23.44
C THR A 48 -14.45 -39.45 -23.82
N CYS A 49 -13.21 -39.91 -23.92
CA CYS A 49 -12.10 -39.08 -24.37
C CYS A 49 -12.25 -38.71 -25.84
N CYS A 50 -12.20 -37.43 -26.18
CA CYS A 50 -12.39 -36.99 -27.57
C CYS A 50 -11.26 -37.38 -28.53
N LEU A 51 -10.07 -37.70 -28.01
CA LEU A 51 -8.88 -38.02 -28.82
C LEU A 51 -8.75 -39.52 -29.09
N THR A 52 -8.98 -40.35 -28.06
CA THR A 52 -8.85 -41.81 -28.17
C THR A 52 -10.19 -42.50 -28.42
N LEU A 53 -11.31 -41.81 -28.17
CA LEU A 53 -12.67 -42.35 -28.18
C LEU A 53 -12.92 -43.45 -27.13
N ASN A 54 -11.97 -43.67 -26.22
CA ASN A 54 -12.14 -44.59 -25.10
C ASN A 54 -13.10 -44.00 -24.06
N THR A 55 -14.05 -44.81 -23.59
CA THR A 55 -14.88 -44.45 -22.45
C THR A 55 -14.06 -44.47 -21.17
N CYS A 56 -14.59 -43.88 -20.08
CA CYS A 56 -13.98 -43.98 -18.76
C CYS A 56 -13.74 -45.45 -18.35
N ARG A 57 -14.65 -46.35 -18.74
CA ARG A 57 -14.51 -47.79 -18.48
C ARG A 57 -13.30 -48.36 -19.23
N ASP A 58 -13.25 -48.18 -20.55
CA ASP A 58 -12.17 -48.74 -21.39
C ASP A 58 -10.80 -48.23 -20.91
N MET A 59 -10.70 -46.92 -20.63
CA MET A 59 -9.49 -46.31 -20.09
C MET A 59 -9.06 -46.90 -18.73
N MET A 60 -10.02 -47.12 -17.81
CA MET A 60 -9.72 -47.69 -16.50
C MET A 60 -9.29 -49.17 -16.57
N MET A 61 -9.76 -49.88 -17.59
CA MET A 61 -9.46 -51.30 -17.86
C MET A 61 -8.12 -51.49 -18.58
N ASP A 62 -7.85 -50.65 -19.58
CA ASP A 62 -6.71 -50.82 -20.49
C ASP A 62 -5.41 -50.19 -19.94
N SER A 63 -5.52 -49.32 -18.93
CA SER A 63 -4.37 -48.66 -18.30
C SER A 63 -4.47 -48.67 -16.78
N GLU A 64 -3.32 -48.80 -16.11
CA GLU A 64 -3.16 -48.72 -14.66
C GLU A 64 -3.12 -47.26 -14.15
N ASP A 65 -2.61 -46.33 -14.95
CA ASP A 65 -2.24 -44.96 -14.52
C ASP A 65 -3.00 -43.83 -15.24
N ASP A 66 -3.86 -44.19 -16.19
CA ASP A 66 -4.65 -43.22 -16.95
C ASP A 66 -5.89 -42.78 -16.18
N VAL A 67 -6.20 -41.49 -16.30
CA VAL A 67 -7.33 -40.84 -15.64
C VAL A 67 -8.01 -39.88 -16.61
N MET A 68 -9.33 -39.79 -16.50
CA MET A 68 -10.14 -38.89 -17.30
C MET A 68 -10.34 -37.55 -16.61
N GLY A 69 -10.39 -36.49 -17.41
CA GLY A 69 -10.46 -35.13 -16.93
C GLY A 69 -10.86 -34.14 -18.01
N VAL A 70 -10.64 -32.87 -17.72
CA VAL A 70 -11.02 -31.73 -18.57
C VAL A 70 -9.79 -30.94 -19.00
N GLY A 71 -9.84 -30.45 -20.24
CA GLY A 71 -8.85 -29.50 -20.75
C GLY A 71 -9.04 -28.09 -20.18
N LEU A 72 -7.94 -27.39 -19.94
CA LEU A 72 -7.96 -25.98 -19.53
C LEU A 72 -6.96 -25.18 -20.36
N VAL A 73 -7.23 -23.87 -20.45
CA VAL A 73 -6.24 -22.88 -20.85
C VAL A 73 -5.84 -22.11 -19.61
N VAL A 74 -4.60 -22.30 -19.17
CA VAL A 74 -4.06 -21.57 -18.02
C VAL A 74 -2.90 -20.68 -18.42
N GLU A 75 -2.79 -19.53 -17.76
CA GLU A 75 -1.63 -18.65 -17.78
C GLU A 75 -0.92 -18.74 -16.43
N ARG A 76 0.38 -19.01 -16.47
CA ARG A 76 1.23 -19.12 -15.28
C ARG A 76 2.11 -17.89 -15.16
N GLN A 77 1.96 -17.15 -14.08
CA GLN A 77 2.91 -16.10 -13.74
C GLN A 77 4.10 -16.73 -13.02
N GLU A 78 5.31 -16.14 -13.12
CA GLU A 78 6.52 -16.73 -12.51
C GLU A 78 6.40 -17.01 -11.01
N HIS A 79 5.51 -16.31 -10.30
CA HIS A 79 5.29 -16.50 -8.87
C HIS A 79 4.31 -17.65 -8.54
N VAL A 80 3.60 -18.22 -9.52
CA VAL A 80 2.66 -19.35 -9.31
C VAL A 80 3.37 -20.56 -8.70
N VAL A 81 4.67 -20.73 -8.97
CA VAL A 81 5.53 -21.77 -8.36
C VAL A 81 5.61 -21.64 -6.82
N ASP A 82 5.55 -20.41 -6.32
CA ASP A 82 5.56 -20.07 -4.89
C ASP A 82 4.15 -19.86 -4.33
N ALA A 83 3.19 -19.58 -5.19
CA ALA A 83 1.83 -19.14 -4.88
C ALA A 83 0.82 -19.75 -5.86
N PRO A 84 0.46 -21.05 -5.71
CA PRO A 84 -0.38 -21.77 -6.68
C PRO A 84 -1.76 -21.14 -6.90
N THR A 85 -2.30 -20.44 -5.89
CA THR A 85 -3.61 -19.76 -5.94
C THR A 85 -3.67 -18.60 -6.94
N LEU A 86 -2.52 -18.11 -7.41
CA LEU A 86 -2.40 -17.03 -8.40
C LEU A 86 -2.42 -17.52 -9.86
N ILE A 87 -2.63 -18.83 -10.10
CA ILE A 87 -2.87 -19.35 -11.44
C ILE A 87 -4.09 -18.66 -12.08
N SER A 88 -4.00 -18.32 -13.37
CA SER A 88 -5.10 -17.72 -14.13
C SER A 88 -5.67 -18.71 -15.13
N VAL A 89 -6.94 -19.07 -14.99
CA VAL A 89 -7.69 -19.84 -15.97
C VAL A 89 -8.27 -18.87 -16.99
N LYS A 90 -7.87 -19.00 -18.26
CA LYS A 90 -8.36 -18.16 -19.37
C LYS A 90 -9.59 -18.74 -20.01
N ASN A 91 -9.64 -20.06 -20.11
CA ASN A 91 -10.76 -20.77 -20.70
C ASN A 91 -10.89 -22.16 -20.08
N VAL A 92 -12.13 -22.61 -19.97
CA VAL A 92 -12.48 -23.96 -19.51
C VAL A 92 -12.99 -24.70 -20.73
N SER A 93 -12.34 -25.80 -21.09
CA SER A 93 -12.76 -26.60 -22.23
C SER A 93 -13.98 -27.44 -21.83
N VAL A 94 -14.90 -27.67 -22.77
CA VAL A 94 -15.97 -28.68 -22.60
C VAL A 94 -15.50 -30.08 -22.98
N THR A 95 -14.23 -30.19 -23.38
CA THR A 95 -13.64 -31.41 -23.92
C THR A 95 -13.12 -32.30 -22.81
N ILE A 96 -13.58 -33.55 -22.84
CA ILE A 96 -13.11 -34.60 -21.94
C ILE A 96 -11.93 -35.31 -22.57
N LEU A 97 -10.85 -35.45 -21.80
CA LEU A 97 -9.58 -36.00 -22.23
C LEU A 97 -9.14 -37.10 -21.25
N SER A 98 -8.43 -38.11 -21.74
CA SER A 98 -7.61 -38.95 -20.88
C SER A 98 -6.22 -38.32 -20.71
N ARG A 99 -5.56 -38.62 -19.59
CA ARG A 99 -4.21 -38.14 -19.31
C ARG A 99 -3.22 -38.66 -20.36
N SER A 100 -3.29 -39.95 -20.70
CA SER A 100 -2.41 -40.56 -21.71
C SER A 100 -2.50 -39.84 -23.06
N ALA A 101 -3.71 -39.49 -23.50
CA ALA A 101 -3.94 -38.75 -24.73
C ALA A 101 -3.35 -37.32 -24.67
N CYS A 102 -3.39 -36.68 -23.50
CA CYS A 102 -2.75 -35.39 -23.30
C CYS A 102 -1.23 -35.51 -23.37
N ASP A 103 -0.64 -36.53 -22.74
CA ASP A 103 0.80 -36.78 -22.76
C ASP A 103 1.30 -37.04 -24.19
N ASP A 104 0.54 -37.80 -24.99
CA ASP A 104 0.89 -38.06 -26.39
C ASP A 104 0.71 -36.82 -27.28
N ALA A 105 -0.34 -36.02 -27.06
CA ALA A 105 -0.51 -34.73 -27.74
C ALA A 105 0.64 -33.77 -27.40
N ILE A 106 1.06 -33.72 -26.13
CA ILE A 106 2.22 -32.94 -25.66
C ILE A 106 3.50 -33.39 -26.36
N LYS A 107 3.81 -34.70 -26.34
CA LYS A 107 5.01 -35.26 -26.98
C LYS A 107 5.03 -34.93 -28.48
N MET A 108 3.90 -35.14 -29.17
CA MET A 108 3.77 -34.84 -30.60
C MET A 108 4.00 -33.35 -30.87
N LYS A 109 3.40 -32.46 -30.07
CA LYS A 109 3.52 -31.01 -30.27
C LYS A 109 4.93 -30.50 -29.98
N LEU A 110 5.60 -31.03 -28.96
CA LEU A 110 6.99 -30.69 -28.62
C LEU A 110 7.99 -31.08 -29.73
N ASN A 111 7.67 -32.09 -30.54
CA ASN A 111 8.48 -32.44 -31.71
C ASN A 111 8.36 -31.43 -32.87
N ILE A 112 7.34 -30.56 -32.85
CA ILE A 112 6.99 -29.66 -33.95
C ILE A 112 7.13 -28.19 -33.54
N ALA A 113 6.99 -27.86 -32.25
CA ALA A 113 6.98 -26.51 -31.73
C ALA A 113 7.77 -26.39 -30.41
N ASP A 114 8.27 -25.19 -30.14
CA ASP A 114 8.95 -24.88 -28.88
C ASP A 114 8.05 -25.13 -27.66
N ALA A 115 8.64 -25.58 -26.55
CA ALA A 115 7.91 -25.89 -25.31
C ALA A 115 7.02 -24.74 -24.80
N ALA A 116 7.43 -23.48 -25.01
CA ALA A 116 6.63 -22.32 -24.66
C ALA A 116 5.30 -22.23 -25.47
N ARG A 117 5.30 -22.67 -26.74
CA ARG A 117 4.10 -22.73 -27.58
C ARG A 117 3.20 -23.92 -27.25
N VAL A 118 3.71 -24.92 -26.53
CA VAL A 118 2.92 -26.09 -26.12
C VAL A 118 2.26 -25.85 -24.76
N HIS A 119 3.02 -25.37 -23.78
CA HIS A 119 2.56 -25.28 -22.38
C HIS A 119 2.27 -23.86 -21.91
N GLY A 120 2.67 -22.83 -22.66
CA GLY A 120 2.51 -21.41 -22.31
C GLY A 120 3.67 -20.82 -21.53
N GLY A 121 4.52 -21.66 -20.91
CA GLY A 121 5.64 -21.21 -20.09
C GLY A 121 5.22 -20.37 -18.89
N PHE A 122 6.13 -19.51 -18.43
CA PHE A 122 5.85 -18.52 -17.39
C PHE A 122 5.88 -17.10 -17.96
N VAL A 123 4.83 -16.33 -17.69
CA VAL A 123 4.73 -14.92 -18.08
C VAL A 123 5.39 -14.05 -17.01
N PRO A 124 6.25 -13.07 -17.37
CA PRO A 124 6.86 -12.16 -16.40
C PRO A 124 5.81 -11.32 -15.68
N SER A 125 5.97 -11.19 -14.36
CA SER A 125 5.04 -10.53 -13.43
C SER A 125 4.86 -9.01 -13.64
N LYS A 126 5.54 -8.40 -14.62
CA LYS A 126 5.43 -6.96 -14.94
C LYS A 126 4.13 -6.62 -15.69
N SER A 127 3.43 -7.63 -16.18
CA SER A 127 2.01 -7.51 -16.53
C SER A 127 1.26 -7.38 -15.21
N ALA A 128 0.71 -6.20 -14.92
CA ALA A 128 -0.04 -5.90 -13.70
C ALA A 128 -1.02 -7.02 -13.32
N ALA A 129 -1.32 -7.11 -12.01
CA ALA A 129 -2.25 -8.01 -11.34
C ALA A 129 -3.38 -8.55 -12.25
N PRO A 130 -3.82 -9.81 -12.08
CA PRO A 130 -4.86 -10.44 -12.90
C PRO A 130 -6.00 -9.45 -13.11
N THR A 131 -6.00 -8.86 -14.30
CA THR A 131 -6.83 -7.72 -14.60
C THR A 131 -8.18 -8.33 -14.90
N THR A 132 -9.07 -8.03 -14.00
CA THR A 132 -10.50 -8.09 -14.12
C THR A 132 -11.01 -7.24 -15.31
N SER A 133 -10.15 -6.51 -16.03
CA SER A 133 -10.51 -5.84 -17.29
C SER A 133 -10.67 -6.84 -18.45
N THR A 134 -11.90 -7.08 -18.86
CA THR A 134 -12.29 -7.64 -20.17
C THR A 134 -12.01 -6.71 -21.35
N THR A 135 -11.30 -5.60 -21.12
CA THR A 135 -11.04 -4.54 -22.11
C THR A 135 -9.60 -4.53 -22.62
N ARG A 136 -8.99 -5.71 -22.82
CA ARG A 136 -7.88 -5.80 -23.79
C ARG A 136 -8.48 -5.86 -25.17
N THR A 137 -8.19 -4.83 -25.96
CA THR A 137 -8.45 -4.71 -27.39
C THR A 137 -8.25 -6.05 -28.10
N ARG A 138 -9.35 -6.58 -28.62
CA ARG A 138 -9.50 -7.86 -29.35
C ARG A 138 -8.69 -7.93 -30.67
N ASN A 139 -7.81 -6.96 -30.94
CA ASN A 139 -7.17 -6.76 -32.24
C ASN A 139 -5.67 -7.12 -32.26
N GLN A 140 -5.16 -7.78 -31.21
CA GLN A 140 -3.81 -8.37 -31.20
C GLN A 140 -3.81 -9.83 -30.73
N ALA A 141 -4.91 -10.54 -30.99
CA ALA A 141 -5.05 -11.97 -30.80
C ALA A 141 -4.82 -12.68 -32.14
N ASP A 142 -3.93 -13.67 -32.18
CA ASP A 142 -4.29 -15.07 -32.52
C ASP A 142 -3.11 -15.98 -32.85
N ASN A 143 -1.91 -15.49 -33.18
CA ASN A 143 -0.86 -16.40 -33.67
C ASN A 143 0.01 -17.12 -32.62
N ASN A 144 -0.10 -16.79 -31.33
CA ASN A 144 0.77 -17.37 -30.29
C ASN A 144 0.04 -17.80 -29.00
N GLN A 145 -1.20 -18.31 -29.10
CA GLN A 145 -1.77 -19.04 -27.97
C GLN A 145 -1.05 -20.38 -27.81
N SER A 146 -0.63 -20.69 -26.58
CA SER A 146 -0.04 -21.98 -26.30
C SER A 146 -1.09 -23.07 -26.27
N GLU A 147 -0.86 -24.18 -26.95
CA GLU A 147 -1.76 -25.33 -26.96
C GLU A 147 -0.99 -26.61 -27.29
N PHE A 148 -1.28 -27.70 -26.58
CA PHE A 148 -0.87 -29.04 -27.00
C PHE A 148 -1.91 -29.72 -27.88
N THR A 149 -3.19 -29.39 -27.69
CA THR A 149 -4.30 -29.88 -28.52
C THR A 149 -5.42 -28.85 -28.59
N ARG A 150 -6.40 -29.12 -29.45
CA ARG A 150 -7.66 -28.36 -29.51
C ARG A 150 -8.82 -29.25 -29.11
N GLY A 151 -9.75 -28.66 -28.36
CA GLY A 151 -10.97 -29.33 -27.96
C GLY A 151 -11.97 -29.49 -29.10
N VAL A 152 -13.11 -30.12 -28.79
CA VAL A 152 -14.21 -30.41 -29.74
C VAL A 152 -14.81 -29.13 -30.31
N ALA A 153 -14.80 -28.03 -29.56
CA ALA A 153 -15.24 -26.71 -30.02
C ALA A 153 -14.09 -25.87 -30.62
N ALA A 154 -12.97 -26.51 -30.99
CA ALA A 154 -11.74 -25.89 -31.49
C ALA A 154 -11.07 -24.93 -30.49
N GLU A 155 -11.44 -25.01 -29.21
CA GLU A 155 -10.81 -24.26 -28.13
C GLU A 155 -9.38 -24.75 -27.87
N PRO A 156 -8.41 -23.86 -27.65
CA PRO A 156 -7.05 -24.27 -27.28
C PRO A 156 -7.06 -25.00 -25.94
N ILE A 157 -6.17 -25.97 -25.76
CA ILE A 157 -5.95 -26.67 -24.49
C ILE A 157 -4.45 -26.74 -24.25
N ASN A 158 -3.99 -26.22 -23.11
CA ASN A 158 -2.58 -26.24 -22.71
C ASN A 158 -2.35 -26.92 -21.36
N THR A 159 -3.41 -27.45 -20.73
CA THR A 159 -3.38 -28.05 -19.41
C THR A 159 -4.54 -29.02 -19.24
N PHE A 160 -4.36 -29.96 -18.31
CA PHE A 160 -5.32 -31.01 -17.98
C PHE A 160 -5.56 -31.05 -16.46
N LEU A 161 -6.80 -31.29 -16.04
CA LEU A 161 -7.15 -31.60 -14.66
C LEU A 161 -8.15 -32.76 -14.61
N PRO A 162 -7.97 -33.72 -13.69
CA PRO A 162 -8.92 -34.82 -13.52
C PRO A 162 -10.28 -34.32 -13.02
N LEU A 163 -11.32 -35.14 -13.24
CA LEU A 163 -12.65 -34.95 -12.66
C LEU A 163 -12.91 -36.06 -11.61
N TYR A 164 -13.96 -35.92 -10.80
CA TYR A 164 -14.46 -37.03 -9.99
C TYR A 164 -15.58 -37.72 -10.79
N ILE A 165 -15.33 -38.86 -11.44
CA ILE A 165 -16.40 -39.52 -12.23
C ILE A 165 -17.14 -40.55 -11.36
N CYS A 166 -16.39 -41.46 -10.76
CA CYS A 166 -16.88 -42.46 -9.81
C CYS A 166 -15.79 -42.78 -8.78
N ASP A 167 -16.13 -43.55 -7.75
CA ASP A 167 -15.20 -43.85 -6.65
C ASP A 167 -13.95 -44.60 -7.14
N ALA A 168 -14.13 -45.58 -8.02
CA ALA A 168 -13.00 -46.32 -8.61
C ALA A 168 -12.05 -45.42 -9.41
N HIS A 169 -12.60 -44.48 -10.19
CA HIS A 169 -11.80 -43.49 -10.92
C HIS A 169 -11.12 -42.51 -9.95
N PHE A 170 -11.82 -42.08 -8.90
CA PHE A 170 -11.30 -41.15 -7.91
C PHE A 170 -10.12 -41.71 -7.12
N GLU A 171 -10.15 -42.98 -6.70
CA GLU A 171 -9.01 -43.63 -6.03
C GLU A 171 -7.72 -43.56 -6.88
N ARG A 172 -7.85 -43.77 -8.19
CA ARG A 172 -6.72 -43.60 -9.13
C ARG A 172 -6.30 -42.13 -9.24
N VAL A 173 -7.26 -41.22 -9.31
CA VAL A 173 -6.99 -39.77 -9.30
C VAL A 173 -6.26 -39.33 -8.03
N GLN A 174 -6.58 -39.86 -6.86
CA GLN A 174 -5.89 -39.54 -5.61
C GLN A 174 -4.40 -39.87 -5.66
N ILE A 175 -4.05 -40.99 -6.27
CA ILE A 175 -2.66 -41.42 -6.45
C ILE A 175 -1.96 -40.54 -7.51
N MET A 176 -2.65 -40.22 -8.60
CA MET A 176 -2.11 -39.46 -9.73
C MET A 176 -2.09 -37.94 -9.54
N LEU A 177 -2.77 -37.41 -8.53
CA LEU A 177 -2.98 -35.96 -8.40
C LEU A 177 -1.67 -35.19 -8.25
N GLU A 178 -0.74 -35.71 -7.44
CA GLU A 178 0.51 -35.01 -7.13
C GLU A 178 1.33 -34.66 -8.38
N PRO A 179 1.69 -35.61 -9.27
CA PRO A 179 2.43 -35.29 -10.48
C PRO A 179 1.63 -34.39 -11.44
N ILE A 180 0.31 -34.54 -11.50
CA ILE A 180 -0.56 -33.66 -12.30
C ILE A 180 -0.47 -32.21 -11.79
N LEU A 181 -0.57 -31.99 -10.49
CA LEU A 181 -0.46 -30.65 -9.90
C LEU A 181 0.96 -30.09 -10.00
N GLY A 182 1.98 -30.93 -9.84
CA GLY A 182 3.37 -30.57 -10.09
C GLY A 182 3.52 -29.96 -11.48
N TYR A 183 3.07 -30.69 -12.51
CA TYR A 183 3.11 -30.21 -13.88
C TYR A 183 2.23 -28.98 -14.11
N LEU A 184 1.01 -28.96 -13.58
CA LEU A 184 0.09 -27.83 -13.69
C LEU A 184 0.71 -26.52 -13.20
N PHE A 185 1.37 -26.49 -12.05
CA PHE A 185 1.86 -25.24 -11.45
C PHE A 185 3.32 -24.94 -11.78
N THR A 186 4.12 -25.96 -12.10
CA THR A 186 5.58 -25.81 -12.24
C THR A 186 6.14 -26.26 -13.59
N LEU A 187 5.30 -26.86 -14.45
CA LEU A 187 5.70 -27.53 -15.69
C LEU A 187 6.65 -28.73 -15.49
N ASP A 188 6.71 -29.25 -14.27
CA ASP A 188 7.52 -30.41 -13.87
C ASP A 188 6.67 -31.35 -13.00
N ILE A 189 6.51 -32.61 -13.43
CA ILE A 189 5.74 -33.63 -12.70
C ILE A 189 6.33 -33.91 -11.30
N THR A 190 7.61 -33.64 -11.08
CA THR A 190 8.27 -33.77 -9.78
C THR A 190 8.21 -32.48 -8.95
N GLY A 191 7.60 -31.42 -9.48
CA GLY A 191 7.50 -30.11 -8.83
C GLY A 191 6.39 -29.98 -7.78
N TYR A 192 5.74 -31.09 -7.40
CA TYR A 192 4.62 -31.08 -6.46
C TYR A 192 4.98 -30.49 -5.09
N LYS A 193 4.03 -29.75 -4.52
CA LYS A 193 4.06 -29.30 -3.12
C LYS A 193 2.62 -29.21 -2.60
N SER A 194 2.40 -29.54 -1.33
CA SER A 194 1.07 -29.64 -0.73
C SER A 194 0.23 -28.34 -0.81
N ASP A 195 0.84 -27.16 -0.86
CA ASP A 195 0.11 -25.89 -1.07
C ASP A 195 -0.57 -25.79 -2.45
N GLN A 196 -0.16 -26.60 -3.42
CA GLN A 196 -0.80 -26.67 -4.73
C GLN A 196 -2.24 -27.19 -4.67
N LEU A 197 -2.62 -27.90 -3.60
CA LEU A 197 -4.01 -28.26 -3.35
C LEU A 197 -4.90 -27.02 -3.22
N LEU A 198 -4.39 -25.92 -2.64
CA LEU A 198 -5.13 -24.63 -2.60
C LEU A 198 -5.39 -24.06 -4.00
N GLY A 199 -4.51 -24.38 -4.95
CA GLY A 199 -4.68 -24.00 -6.35
C GLY A 199 -5.91 -24.64 -7.00
N LEU A 200 -6.31 -25.85 -6.60
CA LEU A 200 -7.55 -26.49 -7.09
C LEU A 200 -8.78 -25.64 -6.77
N PHE A 201 -8.89 -25.14 -5.54
CA PHE A 201 -10.01 -24.27 -5.15
C PHE A 201 -9.96 -22.93 -5.89
N SER A 202 -8.77 -22.39 -6.19
CA SER A 202 -8.65 -21.20 -7.05
C SER A 202 -9.18 -21.46 -8.47
N ILE A 203 -8.88 -22.64 -9.02
CA ILE A 203 -9.36 -23.04 -10.34
C ILE A 203 -10.86 -23.27 -10.32
N LEU A 204 -11.40 -23.92 -9.27
CA LEU A 204 -12.84 -24.11 -9.10
C LEU A 204 -13.59 -22.77 -9.07
N GLY A 205 -13.12 -21.80 -8.28
CA GLY A 205 -13.71 -20.45 -8.26
C GLY A 205 -13.64 -19.73 -9.61
N GLN A 206 -12.56 -19.96 -10.38
CA GLN A 206 -12.44 -19.42 -11.74
C GLN A 206 -13.36 -20.13 -12.75
N ILE A 207 -13.57 -21.45 -12.63
CA ILE A 207 -14.54 -22.20 -13.46
C ILE A 207 -15.96 -21.70 -13.16
N MET A 208 -16.32 -21.52 -11.88
CA MET A 208 -17.60 -20.95 -11.48
C MET A 208 -17.82 -19.56 -12.06
N ASN A 209 -16.76 -18.77 -12.17
CA ASN A 209 -16.84 -17.42 -12.71
C ASN A 209 -16.87 -17.40 -14.26
N ALA A 210 -16.20 -18.34 -14.91
CA ALA A 210 -16.21 -18.50 -16.36
C ALA A 210 -17.56 -19.03 -16.86
N SER A 211 -18.19 -19.94 -16.12
CA SER A 211 -19.48 -20.54 -16.45
C SER A 211 -20.64 -19.72 -15.83
N PRO A 212 -21.41 -18.96 -16.62
CA PRO A 212 -22.59 -18.25 -16.10
C PRO A 212 -23.61 -19.24 -15.53
N ARG A 213 -24.43 -18.80 -14.57
CA ARG A 213 -25.52 -19.62 -14.02
C ARG A 213 -26.46 -20.02 -15.18
N ASN A 214 -26.72 -21.32 -15.34
CA ASN A 214 -27.41 -21.90 -16.50
C ASN A 214 -26.53 -21.91 -17.77
N GLY A 215 -25.26 -22.29 -17.62
CA GLY A 215 -24.37 -22.55 -18.74
C GLY A 215 -24.82 -23.77 -19.57
N SER A 216 -23.99 -24.21 -20.49
CA SER A 216 -24.27 -25.48 -21.18
C SER A 216 -24.31 -26.64 -20.17
N GLU A 217 -25.14 -27.65 -20.44
CA GLU A 217 -25.25 -28.84 -19.60
C GLU A 217 -23.89 -29.49 -19.34
N ARG A 218 -23.00 -29.45 -20.35
CA ARG A 218 -21.64 -29.98 -20.27
C ARG A 218 -20.74 -29.16 -19.35
N GLU A 219 -20.83 -27.83 -19.36
CA GLU A 219 -20.10 -26.97 -18.42
C GLU A 219 -20.57 -27.16 -16.98
N GLU A 220 -21.88 -27.29 -16.76
CA GLU A 220 -22.44 -27.55 -15.43
C GLU A 220 -22.03 -28.95 -14.92
N MET A 221 -22.01 -29.96 -15.79
CA MET A 221 -21.48 -31.29 -15.46
C MET A 221 -20.00 -31.23 -15.06
N ILE A 222 -19.16 -30.55 -15.84
CA ILE A 222 -17.73 -30.38 -15.52
C ILE A 222 -17.55 -29.66 -14.19
N LEU A 223 -18.31 -28.57 -13.96
CA LEU A 223 -18.26 -27.84 -12.70
C LEU A 223 -18.69 -28.73 -11.53
N TYR A 224 -19.73 -29.53 -11.69
CA TYR A 224 -20.22 -30.46 -10.67
C TYR A 224 -19.19 -31.54 -10.33
N GLU A 225 -18.60 -32.21 -11.33
CA GLU A 225 -17.61 -33.26 -11.07
C GLU A 225 -16.29 -32.70 -10.54
N PHE A 226 -15.90 -31.49 -10.96
CA PHE A 226 -14.73 -30.81 -10.40
C PHE A 226 -14.98 -30.29 -8.98
N LYS A 227 -16.20 -29.87 -8.65
CA LYS A 227 -16.61 -29.57 -7.27
C LYS A 227 -16.49 -30.81 -6.38
N ARG A 228 -17.00 -31.96 -6.83
CA ARG A 228 -16.90 -33.24 -6.11
C ARG A 228 -15.44 -33.63 -5.87
N LEU A 229 -14.59 -33.45 -6.88
CA LEU A 229 -13.15 -33.64 -6.74
C LEU A 229 -12.57 -32.76 -5.63
N CYS A 230 -12.82 -31.45 -5.67
CA CYS A 230 -12.32 -30.51 -4.67
C CYS A 230 -12.85 -30.83 -3.27
N HIS A 231 -14.12 -31.22 -3.16
CA HIS A 231 -14.73 -31.66 -1.90
C HIS A 231 -14.01 -32.87 -1.31
N ALA A 232 -13.74 -33.88 -2.13
CA ALA A 232 -13.06 -35.09 -1.69
C ALA A 232 -11.60 -34.85 -1.25
N PHE A 233 -10.95 -33.77 -1.73
CA PHE A 233 -9.62 -33.34 -1.27
C PHE A 233 -9.63 -32.33 -0.11
N LEU A 234 -10.80 -31.94 0.42
CA LEU A 234 -10.88 -31.07 1.60
C LEU A 234 -10.14 -31.65 2.82
N PRO A 235 -10.31 -32.94 3.21
CA PRO A 235 -9.61 -33.48 4.38
C PRO A 235 -8.09 -33.36 4.28
N ARG A 236 -7.54 -33.69 3.11
CA ARG A 236 -6.10 -33.57 2.82
C ARG A 236 -5.62 -32.12 2.82
N THR A 237 -6.46 -31.20 2.33
CA THR A 237 -6.16 -29.77 2.35
C THR A 237 -6.16 -29.23 3.78
N LEU A 238 -7.12 -29.65 4.60
CA LEU A 238 -7.21 -29.29 6.02
C LEU A 238 -6.03 -29.83 6.82
N GLU A 239 -5.61 -31.07 6.56
CA GLU A 239 -4.40 -31.65 7.16
C GLU A 239 -3.16 -30.82 6.84
N TYR A 240 -3.00 -30.41 5.57
CA TYR A 240 -1.89 -29.54 5.15
C TYR A 240 -1.94 -28.17 5.82
N LEU A 241 -3.11 -27.54 5.87
CA LEU A 241 -3.26 -26.23 6.50
C LEU A 241 -3.01 -26.33 8.01
N GLY A 242 -3.51 -27.38 8.65
CA GLY A 242 -3.68 -27.46 10.10
C GLY A 242 -5.01 -26.83 10.54
N GLU A 243 -5.56 -27.27 11.67
CA GLU A 243 -6.91 -26.89 12.13
C GLU A 243 -7.09 -25.37 12.32
N GLU A 244 -6.05 -24.67 12.78
CA GLU A 244 -6.05 -23.21 12.99
C GLU A 244 -5.99 -22.41 11.68
N ASN A 245 -5.72 -23.07 10.56
CA ASN A 245 -5.41 -22.43 9.29
C ASN A 245 -6.44 -22.70 8.19
N ASP A 246 -7.62 -23.22 8.55
CA ASP A 246 -8.75 -23.32 7.63
C ASP A 246 -9.04 -21.96 6.95
N VAL A 247 -9.19 -21.98 5.63
CA VAL A 247 -9.29 -20.77 4.80
C VAL A 247 -10.51 -19.93 5.19
N LEU A 248 -11.66 -20.57 5.40
CA LEU A 248 -12.91 -19.89 5.71
C LEU A 248 -12.90 -19.37 7.16
N LYS A 249 -12.44 -20.18 8.12
CA LYS A 249 -12.29 -19.76 9.52
C LYS A 249 -11.34 -18.58 9.63
N LYS A 250 -10.19 -18.59 8.94
CA LYS A 250 -9.26 -17.45 8.91
C LYS A 250 -9.88 -16.21 8.29
N PHE A 251 -10.59 -16.36 7.17
CA PHE A 251 -11.28 -15.24 6.53
C PHE A 251 -12.30 -14.59 7.47
N MET A 252 -13.02 -15.42 8.23
CA MET A 252 -14.04 -14.97 9.18
C MET A 252 -13.47 -14.48 10.52
N ALA A 253 -12.30 -14.97 10.94
CA ALA A 253 -11.66 -14.58 12.20
C ALA A 253 -11.33 -13.08 12.26
N GLY A 254 -11.07 -12.46 11.10
CA GLY A 254 -10.93 -11.03 11.01
C GLY A 254 -10.16 -10.54 9.80
N PRO A 255 -9.94 -9.22 9.71
CA PRO A 255 -9.39 -8.55 8.52
C PRO A 255 -7.98 -9.02 8.16
N THR A 256 -7.14 -9.36 9.15
CA THR A 256 -5.81 -9.92 8.93
C THR A 256 -5.86 -11.22 8.13
N GLY A 257 -6.83 -12.09 8.42
CA GLY A 257 -7.04 -13.35 7.72
C GLY A 257 -7.60 -13.18 6.30
N ARG A 258 -8.14 -12.01 5.96
CA ARG A 258 -8.63 -11.65 4.61
C ARG A 258 -7.55 -11.06 3.72
N SER A 259 -6.44 -10.58 4.30
CA SER A 259 -5.35 -9.94 3.58
C SER A 259 -4.72 -10.83 2.51
N LYS A 260 -4.02 -10.21 1.54
CA LYS A 260 -3.29 -10.93 0.48
C LYS A 260 -2.19 -11.84 1.03
N ALA A 261 -1.76 -11.69 2.28
CA ALA A 261 -0.78 -12.58 2.90
C ALA A 261 -1.37 -13.99 3.16
N HIS A 262 -2.66 -14.06 3.49
CA HIS A 262 -3.35 -15.31 3.81
C HIS A 262 -4.16 -15.83 2.62
N ILE A 263 -4.90 -14.95 1.94
CA ILE A 263 -5.73 -15.29 0.79
C ILE A 263 -5.33 -14.38 -0.37
N GLN A 264 -4.38 -14.83 -1.18
CA GLN A 264 -3.87 -14.02 -2.29
C GLN A 264 -4.93 -13.75 -3.36
N ASN A 265 -5.82 -14.72 -3.61
CA ASN A 265 -6.88 -14.65 -4.61
C ASN A 265 -8.23 -15.01 -3.99
N LEU A 266 -9.25 -14.16 -4.15
CA LEU A 266 -10.60 -14.44 -3.63
C LEU A 266 -11.28 -15.60 -4.36
N MET A 267 -10.86 -15.93 -5.58
CA MET A 267 -11.35 -17.13 -6.28
C MET A 267 -11.04 -18.40 -5.48
N THR A 268 -9.93 -18.44 -4.75
CA THR A 268 -9.62 -19.55 -3.84
C THR A 268 -10.67 -19.67 -2.74
N LEU A 269 -11.07 -18.55 -2.13
CA LEU A 269 -12.12 -18.55 -1.12
C LEU A 269 -13.46 -19.02 -1.70
N PHE A 270 -13.85 -18.52 -2.86
CA PHE A 270 -15.12 -18.88 -3.49
C PHE A 270 -15.18 -20.36 -3.87
N GLY A 271 -14.13 -20.90 -4.48
CA GLY A 271 -14.06 -22.33 -4.77
C GLY A 271 -14.01 -23.17 -3.49
N TYR A 272 -13.33 -22.71 -2.44
CA TYR A 272 -13.30 -23.41 -1.15
C TYR A 272 -14.68 -23.47 -0.49
N ILE A 273 -15.41 -22.36 -0.45
CA ILE A 273 -16.80 -22.28 0.02
C ILE A 273 -17.70 -23.23 -0.79
N HIS A 274 -17.56 -23.23 -2.11
CA HIS A 274 -18.35 -24.09 -2.98
C HIS A 274 -18.05 -25.58 -2.77
N ALA A 275 -16.78 -25.94 -2.60
CA ALA A 275 -16.35 -27.29 -2.28
C ALA A 275 -16.86 -27.77 -0.90
N LEU A 276 -16.98 -26.86 0.08
CA LEU A 276 -17.61 -27.17 1.37
C LEU A 276 -19.11 -27.48 1.27
N GLY A 277 -19.74 -27.23 0.12
CA GLY A 277 -21.17 -27.43 -0.05
C GLY A 277 -22.02 -26.34 0.62
N ILE A 278 -21.44 -25.16 0.88
CA ILE A 278 -22.18 -24.02 1.41
C ILE A 278 -23.01 -23.41 0.27
N GLU A 279 -24.31 -23.71 0.26
CA GLU A 279 -25.26 -23.22 -0.75
C GLU A 279 -25.78 -21.82 -0.43
N THR A 280 -25.90 -21.49 0.86
CA THR A 280 -26.40 -20.20 1.34
C THR A 280 -25.34 -19.49 2.15
N ILE A 281 -24.96 -18.30 1.67
CA ILE A 281 -24.00 -17.44 2.36
C ILE A 281 -24.77 -16.60 3.38
N ASP A 282 -24.43 -16.75 4.65
CA ASP A 282 -24.99 -15.91 5.69
C ASP A 282 -24.53 -14.44 5.54
N GLU A 283 -25.29 -13.53 6.12
CA GLU A 283 -25.03 -12.09 6.02
C GLU A 283 -23.64 -11.69 6.56
N SER A 284 -23.09 -12.42 7.53
CA SER A 284 -21.76 -12.10 8.11
C SER A 284 -20.66 -12.36 7.10
N LEU A 285 -20.69 -13.54 6.48
CA LEU A 285 -19.76 -13.91 5.41
C LEU A 285 -19.97 -13.03 4.18
N ARG A 286 -21.22 -12.68 3.84
CA ARG A 286 -21.55 -11.74 2.75
C ARG A 286 -20.83 -10.40 2.94
N TYR A 287 -21.03 -9.73 4.08
CA TYR A 287 -20.43 -8.42 4.32
C TYR A 287 -18.90 -8.49 4.35
N ALA A 288 -18.32 -9.55 4.92
CA ALA A 288 -16.87 -9.76 4.93
C ALA A 288 -16.28 -9.90 3.52
N ILE A 289 -16.97 -10.61 2.62
CA ILE A 289 -16.59 -10.74 1.21
C ILE A 289 -16.69 -9.40 0.48
N VAL A 290 -17.80 -8.68 0.67
CA VAL A 290 -18.04 -7.40 0.00
C VAL A 290 -17.04 -6.32 0.46
N GLU A 291 -16.76 -6.24 1.76
CA GLU A 291 -15.73 -5.36 2.31
C GLU A 291 -14.36 -5.63 1.69
N GLU A 292 -13.96 -6.91 1.62
CA GLU A 292 -12.66 -7.29 1.08
C GLU A 292 -12.57 -7.03 -0.44
N LEU A 293 -13.67 -7.14 -1.18
CA LEU A 293 -13.73 -6.75 -2.60
C LEU A 293 -13.47 -5.25 -2.77
N TYR A 294 -14.16 -4.39 -2.01
CA TYR A 294 -13.92 -2.95 -2.05
C TYR A 294 -12.51 -2.57 -1.60
N ARG A 295 -12.01 -3.20 -0.52
CA ARG A 295 -10.66 -2.95 -0.02
C ARG A 295 -9.60 -3.30 -1.05
N ARG A 296 -9.69 -4.48 -1.70
CA ARG A 296 -8.74 -4.87 -2.76
C ARG A 296 -8.78 -3.93 -3.96
N HIS A 297 -9.97 -3.42 -4.28
CA HIS A 297 -10.14 -2.42 -5.33
C HIS A 297 -9.47 -1.09 -4.98
N PHE A 298 -9.71 -0.55 -3.78
CA PHE A 298 -9.06 0.68 -3.33
C PHE A 298 -7.55 0.52 -3.15
N SER A 299 -7.10 -0.66 -2.67
CA SER A 299 -5.69 -1.02 -2.65
C SER A 299 -5.03 -0.92 -4.01
N TYR A 300 -5.77 -1.22 -5.08
CA TYR A 300 -5.29 -1.11 -6.46
C TYR A 300 -5.34 0.32 -6.99
N ILE A 301 -6.46 1.03 -6.81
CA ILE A 301 -6.64 2.40 -7.31
C ILE A 301 -5.69 3.40 -6.61
N TYR A 302 -5.60 3.32 -5.28
CA TYR A 302 -4.86 4.29 -4.48
C TYR A 302 -3.42 3.87 -4.20
N HIS A 303 -2.92 2.83 -4.89
CA HIS A 303 -1.54 2.41 -4.73
C HIS A 303 -0.57 3.51 -5.18
N GLY A 304 0.18 4.07 -4.23
CA GLY A 304 1.13 5.17 -4.51
C GLY A 304 0.47 6.55 -4.62
N THR A 305 -0.83 6.66 -4.33
CA THR A 305 -1.53 7.95 -4.27
C THR A 305 -1.20 8.68 -2.96
N SER A 306 -1.19 10.02 -2.98
CA SER A 306 -0.97 10.84 -1.78
C SER A 306 -2.07 10.61 -0.74
N GLU A 307 -1.68 10.54 0.54
CA GLU A 307 -2.61 10.39 1.67
C GLU A 307 -3.64 11.53 1.73
N ASN A 308 -3.32 12.72 1.21
CA ASN A 308 -4.25 13.86 1.17
C ASN A 308 -5.50 13.57 0.34
N ILE A 309 -5.38 12.87 -0.79
CA ILE A 309 -6.51 12.53 -1.66
C ILE A 309 -7.45 11.54 -0.94
N ILE A 310 -6.85 10.57 -0.24
CA ILE A 310 -7.60 9.61 0.58
C ILE A 310 -8.30 10.33 1.73
N SER A 311 -7.60 11.25 2.39
CA SER A 311 -8.13 12.08 3.47
C SER A 311 -9.32 12.94 3.00
N GLU A 312 -9.26 13.51 1.80
CA GLU A 312 -10.35 14.26 1.18
C GLU A 312 -11.59 13.39 0.93
N HIS A 313 -11.39 12.15 0.45
CA HIS A 313 -12.49 11.20 0.28
C HIS A 313 -13.12 10.81 1.61
N VAL A 314 -12.32 10.53 2.64
CA VAL A 314 -12.80 10.23 4.00
C VAL A 314 -13.54 11.43 4.59
N GLN A 315 -13.00 12.64 4.45
CA GLN A 315 -13.64 13.88 4.88
C GLN A 315 -15.01 14.06 4.20
N THR A 316 -15.09 13.90 2.88
CA THR A 316 -16.35 14.00 2.14
C THR A 316 -17.35 12.95 2.60
N LEU A 317 -16.89 11.73 2.92
CA LEU A 317 -17.75 10.69 3.46
C LEU A 317 -18.19 10.97 4.90
N LEU A 318 -17.42 11.69 5.73
CA LEU A 318 -17.77 12.01 7.11
C LEU A 318 -18.70 13.24 7.22
N TYR A 319 -18.41 14.29 6.47
CA TYR A 319 -19.07 15.57 6.62
C TYR A 319 -19.94 15.94 5.40
N GLY A 320 -19.80 15.25 4.26
CA GLY A 320 -20.30 15.78 2.99
C GLY A 320 -19.46 16.99 2.54
N LYS A 321 -19.57 17.39 1.27
CA LYS A 321 -18.96 18.63 0.81
C LYS A 321 -19.83 19.79 1.31
N ASP A 322 -19.30 20.75 2.06
CA ASP A 322 -20.06 21.95 2.41
C ASP A 322 -20.14 22.83 1.15
N ASP A 323 -21.35 23.19 0.69
CA ASP A 323 -21.49 24.08 -0.50
C ASP A 323 -20.96 25.50 -0.21
N ASP A 324 -20.77 25.82 1.08
CA ASP A 324 -20.18 27.08 1.50
C ASP A 324 -18.64 27.05 1.49
N ASP A 325 -18.00 25.87 1.55
CA ASP A 325 -16.54 25.76 1.37
C ASP A 325 -16.16 26.00 -0.11
N ASP A 326 -16.99 25.63 -1.10
CA ASP A 326 -16.73 25.90 -2.54
C ASP A 326 -16.79 27.41 -2.91
N LYS A 327 -17.47 28.24 -2.11
CA LYS A 327 -17.40 29.71 -2.26
C LYS A 327 -16.09 30.29 -1.73
N HIS A 328 -15.39 29.56 -0.86
CA HIS A 328 -14.09 29.94 -0.34
C HIS A 328 -12.93 29.21 -1.04
N GLU A 329 -13.09 27.98 -1.56
CA GLU A 329 -12.03 27.15 -2.15
C GLU A 329 -11.44 27.71 -3.45
N ASN A 330 -12.24 28.39 -4.30
CA ASN A 330 -11.69 29.11 -5.46
C ASN A 330 -10.91 30.37 -5.07
N ASN A 331 -11.04 30.81 -3.82
CA ASN A 331 -10.10 31.74 -3.22
C ASN A 331 -9.05 31.02 -2.36
N GLU A 332 -9.17 29.79 -1.86
CA GLU A 332 -8.26 29.21 -0.84
C GLU A 332 -6.81 28.94 -1.29
N THR A 333 -6.52 28.96 -2.59
CA THR A 333 -5.09 29.05 -3.02
C THR A 333 -4.52 30.47 -2.84
N LYS A 334 -5.36 31.44 -2.44
CA LYS A 334 -5.07 32.86 -2.23
C LYS A 334 -5.94 33.55 -1.15
N ILE A 335 -6.68 32.83 -0.30
CA ILE A 335 -7.12 33.36 0.99
C ILE A 335 -5.84 33.31 1.78
N GLU A 336 -5.07 34.39 1.69
CA GLU A 336 -3.95 34.63 2.56
C GLU A 336 -4.49 34.37 3.97
N VAL A 337 -3.91 33.39 4.64
CA VAL A 337 -4.15 33.10 6.06
C VAL A 337 -4.04 34.37 6.92
N ASP A 338 -3.46 35.45 6.37
CA ASP A 338 -3.48 36.81 6.89
C ASP A 338 -4.89 37.38 7.17
N GLU A 339 -5.98 36.95 6.49
CA GLU A 339 -7.32 37.54 6.74
C GLU A 339 -8.07 36.91 7.93
N LEU A 340 -7.93 35.62 8.21
CA LEU A 340 -8.62 34.93 9.32
C LEU A 340 -7.77 34.84 10.60
N CYS A 341 -6.44 34.89 10.49
CA CYS A 341 -5.55 35.00 11.64
C CYS A 341 -5.23 36.47 11.94
N TYR A 342 -6.10 37.17 12.67
CA TYR A 342 -5.72 38.50 13.14
C TYR A 342 -4.72 38.38 14.30
N VAL A 343 -3.45 38.67 14.01
CA VAL A 343 -2.42 38.79 15.06
C VAL A 343 -2.74 40.04 15.88
N LYS A 344 -3.38 39.87 17.04
CA LYS A 344 -3.58 40.94 18.02
C LYS A 344 -2.27 41.22 18.74
N SER A 345 -1.37 41.90 18.05
CA SER A 345 -0.15 42.43 18.64
C SER A 345 -0.32 43.91 18.92
N LYS A 346 -0.39 44.28 20.19
CA LYS A 346 0.05 45.63 20.56
C LYS A 346 1.56 45.58 20.53
N ASN A 347 2.17 46.18 19.50
CA ASN A 347 3.61 46.44 19.52
C ASN A 347 3.85 47.52 20.58
N ASP A 348 3.93 47.07 21.83
CA ASP A 348 4.10 47.95 22.97
C ASP A 348 5.57 48.38 23.00
N LYS A 349 5.82 49.68 22.78
CA LYS A 349 7.17 50.25 22.83
C LYS A 349 7.89 49.93 24.14
N THR A 350 7.13 49.60 25.20
CA THR A 350 7.67 49.11 26.47
C THR A 350 8.39 47.77 26.33
N ASN A 351 7.87 46.83 25.53
CA ASN A 351 8.48 45.51 25.30
C ASN A 351 9.81 45.59 24.55
N ASP A 352 9.87 46.40 23.49
CA ASP A 352 11.12 46.64 22.76
C ASP A 352 12.19 47.22 23.71
N GLY A 353 11.81 48.16 24.58
CA GLY A 353 12.68 48.66 25.63
C GLY A 353 13.25 47.57 26.54
N HIS A 354 12.44 46.56 26.90
CA HIS A 354 12.89 45.43 27.71
C HIS A 354 13.87 44.51 26.97
N PHE A 355 13.67 44.24 25.67
CA PHE A 355 14.63 43.47 24.87
C PHE A 355 15.96 44.22 24.72
N ALA A 356 15.93 45.53 24.45
CA ALA A 356 17.14 46.34 24.38
C ALA A 356 17.88 46.42 25.73
N GLN A 357 17.16 46.54 26.85
CA GLN A 357 17.74 46.50 28.20
C GLN A 357 18.37 45.14 28.49
N HIS A 358 17.68 44.05 28.14
CA HIS A 358 18.20 42.70 28.32
C HIS A 358 19.48 42.48 27.51
N ALA A 359 19.50 42.88 26.24
CA ALA A 359 20.71 42.81 25.41
C ALA A 359 21.87 43.57 26.06
N ARG A 360 21.64 44.79 26.53
CA ARG A 360 22.69 45.58 27.21
C ARG A 360 23.18 44.93 28.50
N ALA A 361 22.29 44.33 29.30
CA ALA A 361 22.66 43.65 30.53
C ALA A 361 23.51 42.41 30.26
N VAL A 362 23.09 41.56 29.31
CA VAL A 362 23.82 40.35 28.91
C VAL A 362 25.19 40.72 28.33
N LEU A 363 25.24 41.66 27.38
CA LEU A 363 26.48 42.01 26.66
C LEU A 363 27.46 42.84 27.49
N LYS A 364 27.00 43.78 28.34
CA LYS A 364 27.91 44.68 29.09
C LYS A 364 28.33 44.17 30.44
N LYS A 365 27.50 43.37 31.11
CA LYS A 365 27.73 42.98 32.51
C LYS A 365 27.93 41.49 32.71
N ASN A 366 27.81 40.67 31.65
CA ASN A 366 27.76 39.21 31.76
C ASN A 366 26.74 38.74 32.83
N GLU A 367 25.67 39.52 33.06
CA GLU A 367 24.63 39.20 34.04
C GLU A 367 23.74 38.07 33.49
N ILE A 368 24.13 36.82 33.75
CA ILE A 368 23.39 35.62 33.29
C ILE A 368 21.96 35.56 33.86
N ASN A 369 21.72 36.22 35.00
CA ASN A 369 20.43 36.17 35.72
C ASN A 369 19.50 37.37 35.45
N HIS A 370 19.74 38.17 34.41
CA HIS A 370 18.78 39.24 34.07
C HIS A 370 17.44 38.63 33.65
N LYS A 371 16.33 39.21 34.12
CA LYS A 371 14.97 38.77 33.77
C LYS A 371 14.84 38.70 32.24
N ILE A 372 14.56 37.50 31.72
CA ILE A 372 14.39 37.25 30.28
C ILE A 372 13.06 37.88 29.86
N PRO A 373 13.07 38.84 28.91
CA PRO A 373 11.83 39.40 28.38
C PRO A 373 11.07 38.31 27.62
N THR A 374 9.76 38.24 27.83
CA THR A 374 8.88 37.33 27.12
C THR A 374 7.83 38.12 26.36
N GLU A 375 7.65 37.78 25.10
CA GLU A 375 6.59 38.32 24.25
C GLU A 375 5.52 37.25 24.05
N LYS A 376 4.28 37.59 24.42
CA LYS A 376 3.12 36.76 24.11
C LYS A 376 2.55 37.20 22.77
N ILE A 377 2.57 36.30 21.81
CA ILE A 377 1.86 36.47 20.54
C ILE A 377 0.59 35.64 20.63
N ASP A 378 -0.50 36.33 20.95
CA ASP A 378 -1.82 35.72 21.03
C ASP A 378 -2.40 35.62 19.61
N ILE A 379 -2.35 34.41 19.07
CA ILE A 379 -3.01 34.07 17.81
C ILE A 379 -4.35 33.45 18.19
N GLN A 380 -5.43 34.19 17.98
CA GLN A 380 -6.78 33.67 18.17
C GLN A 380 -7.18 32.95 16.88
N TYR A 381 -7.22 31.62 16.94
CA TYR A 381 -7.75 30.80 15.87
C TYR A 381 -8.70 29.77 16.47
N GLU A 382 -9.96 29.82 16.08
CA GLU A 382 -10.97 28.87 16.51
C GLU A 382 -11.10 27.79 15.43
N ILE A 383 -10.85 26.54 15.81
CA ILE A 383 -11.10 25.41 14.92
C ILE A 383 -12.59 25.08 15.07
N PRO A 384 -13.43 25.27 14.04
CA PRO A 384 -14.84 24.95 14.17
C PRO A 384 -14.98 23.45 14.43
N GLU A 385 -15.70 23.10 15.49
CA GLU A 385 -16.10 21.71 15.73
C GLU A 385 -16.96 21.24 14.56
N ARG A 386 -16.59 20.12 13.95
CA ARG A 386 -17.36 19.51 12.88
C ARG A 386 -18.08 18.29 13.46
N GLN A 387 -19.36 18.15 13.16
CA GLN A 387 -20.11 16.97 13.55
C GLN A 387 -20.20 16.00 12.38
N ILE A 388 -20.21 14.70 12.66
CA ILE A 388 -20.43 13.69 11.62
C ILE A 388 -21.82 13.91 11.03
N ASN A 389 -21.90 14.17 9.73
CA ASN A 389 -23.18 14.40 9.09
C ASN A 389 -23.97 13.11 8.96
N THR A 390 -25.28 13.19 9.12
CA THR A 390 -26.20 12.09 8.78
C THR A 390 -26.14 11.79 7.28
N MET A 391 -26.65 10.63 6.88
CA MET A 391 -26.67 10.25 5.46
C MET A 391 -27.43 11.30 4.64
N ASN A 392 -26.77 11.86 3.62
CA ASN A 392 -27.34 12.89 2.75
C ASN A 392 -26.98 12.65 1.27
N ASN A 393 -27.56 13.42 0.36
CA ASN A 393 -27.36 13.24 -1.08
C ASN A 393 -25.91 13.43 -1.53
N LYS A 394 -25.12 14.27 -0.84
CA LYS A 394 -23.71 14.50 -1.19
C LYS A 394 -22.85 13.30 -0.83
N ILE A 395 -23.04 12.75 0.36
CA ILE A 395 -22.37 11.52 0.80
C ILE A 395 -22.73 10.38 -0.17
N ARG A 396 -24.02 10.20 -0.50
CA ARG A 396 -24.44 9.20 -1.50
C ARG A 396 -23.78 9.40 -2.86
N SER A 397 -23.75 10.64 -3.34
CA SER A 397 -23.11 10.97 -4.62
C SER A 397 -21.61 10.63 -4.59
N LYS A 398 -20.92 10.91 -3.49
CA LYS A 398 -19.51 10.53 -3.31
C LYS A 398 -19.32 9.02 -3.26
N MET A 399 -20.22 8.28 -2.60
CA MET A 399 -20.17 6.82 -2.61
C MET A 399 -20.33 6.26 -4.02
N VAL A 400 -21.27 6.80 -4.80
CA VAL A 400 -21.46 6.41 -6.22
C VAL A 400 -20.24 6.76 -7.05
N GLU A 401 -19.63 7.93 -6.84
CA GLU A 401 -18.39 8.35 -7.51
C GLU A 401 -17.25 7.36 -7.23
N LEU A 402 -16.99 7.04 -5.95
CA LEU A 402 -15.96 6.10 -5.54
C LEU A 402 -16.18 4.69 -6.10
N LEU A 403 -17.45 4.29 -6.23
CA LEU A 403 -17.83 2.98 -6.77
C LEU A 403 -17.98 2.96 -8.30
N SER A 404 -17.92 4.11 -8.98
CA SER A 404 -18.06 4.18 -10.44
C SER A 404 -16.93 3.44 -11.18
N GLY A 405 -15.72 3.44 -10.59
CA GLY A 405 -14.58 2.66 -11.07
C GLY A 405 -14.60 1.19 -10.65
N PHE A 406 -15.48 0.81 -9.72
CA PHE A 406 -15.56 -0.54 -9.20
C PHE A 406 -16.38 -1.43 -10.14
N SER A 407 -15.74 -2.49 -10.66
CA SER A 407 -16.41 -3.45 -11.54
C SER A 407 -16.47 -4.82 -10.89
N ILE A 408 -17.69 -5.31 -10.67
CA ILE A 408 -17.96 -6.67 -10.21
C ILE A 408 -18.02 -7.70 -11.33
N LYS A 409 -18.19 -7.26 -12.59
CA LYS A 409 -18.17 -8.12 -13.80
C LYS A 409 -17.17 -9.29 -13.73
N PRO A 410 -15.95 -9.08 -13.22
CA PRO A 410 -14.91 -10.09 -13.32
C PRO A 410 -14.98 -11.14 -12.22
N VAL A 411 -15.87 -10.97 -11.25
CA VAL A 411 -16.26 -11.96 -10.25
C VAL A 411 -17.78 -12.19 -10.24
N GLN A 412 -18.52 -11.64 -11.20
CA GLN A 412 -19.97 -11.54 -11.14
C GLN A 412 -20.65 -12.90 -11.07
N HIS A 413 -20.29 -13.81 -11.97
CA HIS A 413 -20.96 -15.11 -12.05
C HIS A 413 -20.71 -15.96 -10.81
N VAL A 414 -19.52 -15.88 -10.21
CA VAL A 414 -19.25 -16.61 -8.97
C VAL A 414 -20.02 -16.03 -7.78
N LEU A 415 -20.19 -14.70 -7.71
CA LEU A 415 -21.06 -14.07 -6.72
C LEU A 415 -22.53 -14.49 -6.91
N ASP A 416 -23.04 -14.48 -8.15
CA ASP A 416 -24.41 -14.89 -8.47
C ASP A 416 -24.70 -16.36 -8.12
N ARG A 417 -23.73 -17.24 -8.37
CA ARG A 417 -23.82 -18.68 -8.01
C ARG A 417 -23.84 -18.89 -6.50
N LEU A 418 -23.07 -18.11 -5.75
CA LEU A 418 -23.03 -18.16 -4.29
C LEU A 418 -24.15 -17.34 -3.62
N GLY A 419 -25.01 -16.66 -4.41
CA GLY A 419 -26.06 -15.79 -3.87
C GLY A 419 -25.53 -14.55 -3.14
N ILE A 420 -24.30 -14.12 -3.42
CA ILE A 420 -23.67 -12.98 -2.79
C ILE A 420 -24.10 -11.70 -3.51
N ARG A 421 -25.04 -10.98 -2.91
CA ARG A 421 -25.46 -9.66 -3.40
C ARG A 421 -24.57 -8.55 -2.85
N MET A 422 -24.20 -7.63 -3.74
CA MET A 422 -23.53 -6.37 -3.36
C MET A 422 -24.43 -5.48 -2.51
N MET A 423 -23.85 -4.46 -1.88
CA MET A 423 -24.60 -3.48 -1.09
C MET A 423 -25.55 -2.67 -1.98
N ASP A 424 -26.80 -2.54 -1.56
CA ASP A 424 -27.82 -1.73 -2.23
C ASP A 424 -27.84 -0.31 -1.67
N ILE A 425 -27.40 0.67 -2.47
CA ILE A 425 -27.38 2.09 -2.09
C ILE A 425 -28.80 2.66 -1.91
N SER A 426 -29.82 2.03 -2.52
CA SER A 426 -31.22 2.47 -2.36
C SER A 426 -31.81 2.07 -1.02
N ASN A 427 -31.25 1.04 -0.36
CA ASN A 427 -31.63 0.63 0.97
C ASN A 427 -30.91 1.49 2.03
N GLU A 428 -31.67 2.18 2.90
CA GLU A 428 -31.09 3.11 3.88
C GLU A 428 -30.05 2.45 4.80
N HIS A 429 -30.39 1.27 5.32
CA HIS A 429 -29.53 0.56 6.26
C HIS A 429 -28.24 0.07 5.58
N GLU A 430 -28.36 -0.54 4.39
CA GLU A 430 -27.18 -0.97 3.63
C GLU A 430 -26.35 0.24 3.16
N CYS A 431 -26.96 1.38 2.85
CA CYS A 431 -26.24 2.60 2.50
C CYS A 431 -25.39 3.12 3.68
N ILE A 432 -25.92 3.09 4.91
CA ILE A 432 -25.17 3.47 6.12
C ILE A 432 -23.98 2.51 6.33
N LEU A 433 -24.23 1.20 6.25
CA LEU A 433 -23.16 0.20 6.37
C LEU A 433 -22.09 0.38 5.28
N LEU A 434 -22.51 0.62 4.03
CA LEU A 434 -21.60 0.84 2.91
C LEU A 434 -20.74 2.09 3.14
N ARG A 435 -21.30 3.19 3.65
CA ARG A 435 -20.50 4.38 3.99
C ARG A 435 -19.39 4.05 4.98
N SER A 436 -19.71 3.37 6.08
CA SER A 436 -18.71 2.96 7.07
C SER A 436 -17.69 1.99 6.48
N MET A 437 -18.12 1.07 5.61
CA MET A 437 -17.24 0.13 4.91
C MET A 437 -16.26 0.86 3.99
N LEU A 438 -16.72 1.87 3.24
CA LEU A 438 -15.87 2.67 2.36
C LEU A 438 -14.87 3.52 3.16
N VAL A 439 -15.30 4.14 4.26
CA VAL A 439 -14.39 4.87 5.17
C VAL A 439 -13.31 3.94 5.72
N GLN A 440 -13.68 2.76 6.21
CA GLN A 440 -12.72 1.78 6.73
C GLN A 440 -11.77 1.27 5.63
N CYS A 441 -12.29 0.96 4.45
CA CYS A 441 -11.48 0.50 3.32
C CYS A 441 -10.51 1.56 2.80
N LEU A 442 -10.89 2.85 2.83
CA LEU A 442 -10.01 3.97 2.46
C LEU A 442 -8.92 4.19 3.51
N ARG A 443 -9.27 4.17 4.80
CA ARG A 443 -8.29 4.28 5.90
C ARG A 443 -7.26 3.16 5.87
N PHE A 444 -7.70 1.94 5.54
CA PHE A 444 -6.87 0.73 5.58
C PHE A 444 -6.70 0.04 4.22
N TYR A 445 -6.52 0.85 3.16
CA TYR A 445 -6.43 0.35 1.78
C TYR A 445 -5.16 -0.47 1.51
N SER A 446 -4.07 -0.20 2.24
CA SER A 446 -2.80 -0.91 2.08
C SER A 446 -2.70 -2.12 3.02
N ASN A 447 -1.95 -3.16 2.61
CA ASN A 447 -1.73 -4.32 3.49
C ASN A 447 -0.94 -3.97 4.76
N GLU A 448 -0.11 -2.92 4.73
CA GLU A 448 0.61 -2.45 5.90
C GLU A 448 -0.33 -1.75 6.89
N SER A 449 -1.19 -0.85 6.38
CA SER A 449 -2.16 -0.12 7.20
C SER A 449 -3.16 -1.05 7.89
N ILE A 450 -3.69 -2.07 7.20
CA ILE A 450 -4.59 -3.05 7.82
C ILE A 450 -3.91 -3.89 8.90
N ASN A 451 -2.65 -4.31 8.68
CA ASN A 451 -1.93 -5.09 9.67
C ASN A 451 -1.65 -4.26 10.93
N GLY A 452 -1.25 -2.99 10.76
CA GLY A 452 -1.11 -2.05 11.86
C GLY A 452 -2.44 -1.81 12.59
N ALA A 453 -3.53 -1.63 11.83
CA ALA A 453 -4.85 -1.39 12.40
C ALA A 453 -5.37 -2.57 13.22
N VAL A 454 -5.21 -3.81 12.73
CA VAL A 454 -5.62 -5.00 13.48
C VAL A 454 -4.75 -5.19 14.72
N LEU A 455 -3.44 -4.98 14.63
CA LEU A 455 -2.54 -5.04 15.79
C LEU A 455 -2.96 -4.02 16.87
N ASN A 456 -3.36 -2.82 16.45
CA ASN A 456 -3.82 -1.74 17.32
C ASN A 456 -5.31 -1.84 17.70
N LYS A 457 -6.04 -2.88 17.24
CA LYS A 457 -7.50 -3.05 17.44
C LYS A 457 -8.33 -1.85 16.98
N THR A 458 -7.95 -1.23 15.88
CA THR A 458 -8.62 -0.06 15.26
C THR A 458 -9.35 -0.41 13.95
N PHE A 459 -9.33 -1.69 13.55
CA PHE A 459 -10.16 -2.20 12.47
C PHE A 459 -11.37 -2.91 13.06
N PHE A 460 -12.56 -2.47 12.70
CA PHE A 460 -13.82 -2.90 13.32
C PHE A 460 -14.66 -3.78 12.40
N ASN A 461 -15.63 -4.49 12.95
CA ASN A 461 -16.60 -5.20 12.13
C ASN A 461 -17.70 -4.22 11.71
N VAL A 462 -17.66 -3.75 10.46
CA VAL A 462 -18.60 -2.75 9.96
C VAL A 462 -20.07 -3.13 10.21
N ARG A 463 -20.41 -4.42 10.15
CA ARG A 463 -21.79 -4.85 10.38
C ARG A 463 -22.29 -4.48 11.78
N THR A 464 -21.47 -4.69 12.80
CA THR A 464 -21.85 -4.46 14.21
C THR A 464 -21.44 -3.08 14.71
N ASP A 465 -20.36 -2.53 14.15
CA ASP A 465 -19.63 -1.39 14.69
C ASP A 465 -19.63 -0.19 13.71
N HIS A 466 -20.56 -0.12 12.75
CA HIS A 466 -20.57 0.90 11.69
C HIS A 466 -20.53 2.35 12.21
N GLU A 467 -21.22 2.66 13.32
CA GLU A 467 -21.16 3.99 13.93
C GLU A 467 -19.78 4.26 14.53
N HIS A 468 -19.21 3.29 15.24
CA HIS A 468 -17.90 3.41 15.86
C HIS A 468 -16.79 3.60 14.82
N VAL A 469 -16.90 2.95 13.66
CA VAL A 469 -15.99 3.18 12.51
C VAL A 469 -15.95 4.65 12.11
N LEU A 470 -17.11 5.30 12.03
CA LEU A 470 -17.21 6.72 11.65
C LEU A 470 -16.70 7.62 12.78
N THR A 471 -17.03 7.32 14.03
CA THR A 471 -16.56 8.08 15.20
C THR A 471 -15.03 8.06 15.32
N VAL A 472 -14.41 6.90 15.23
CA VAL A 472 -12.93 6.80 15.30
C VAL A 472 -12.28 7.48 14.10
N ALA A 473 -12.86 7.35 12.90
CA ALA A 473 -12.36 8.06 11.73
C ALA A 473 -12.45 9.59 11.89
N HIS A 474 -13.54 10.08 12.48
CA HIS A 474 -13.74 11.49 12.80
C HIS A 474 -12.72 11.98 13.84
N GLU A 475 -12.52 11.25 14.94
CA GLU A 475 -11.56 11.60 15.98
C GLU A 475 -10.13 11.69 15.44
N GLU A 476 -9.70 10.74 14.62
CA GLU A 476 -8.39 10.77 13.95
C GLU A 476 -8.26 11.96 13.00
N PHE A 477 -9.30 12.23 12.21
CA PHE A 477 -9.33 13.35 11.28
C PHE A 477 -9.27 14.69 12.02
N ASP A 478 -10.05 14.85 13.08
CA ASP A 478 -10.08 16.06 13.89
C ASP A 478 -8.78 16.26 14.66
N ALA A 479 -8.16 15.20 15.19
CA ALA A 479 -6.83 15.26 15.79
C ALA A 479 -5.77 15.69 14.76
N ASN A 480 -5.80 15.16 13.54
CA ASN A 480 -4.89 15.58 12.48
C ASN A 480 -5.12 17.06 12.09
N ARG A 481 -6.38 17.49 11.98
CA ARG A 481 -6.75 18.88 11.71
C ARG A 481 -6.27 19.83 12.82
N GLN A 482 -6.42 19.44 14.09
CA GLN A 482 -5.88 20.18 15.23
C GLN A 482 -4.35 20.26 15.21
N ASN A 483 -3.67 19.17 14.87
CA ASN A 483 -2.20 19.15 14.73
C ASN A 483 -1.73 20.05 13.59
N LEU A 484 -2.36 19.99 12.41
CA LEU A 484 -2.06 20.86 11.28
C LEU A 484 -2.29 22.32 11.62
N THR A 485 -3.39 22.63 12.31
CA THR A 485 -3.71 23.99 12.75
C THR A 485 -2.70 24.48 13.77
N THR A 486 -2.36 23.66 14.77
CA THR A 486 -1.33 23.98 15.78
C THR A 486 0.02 24.25 15.11
N ASN A 487 0.40 23.43 14.13
CA ASN A 487 1.60 23.63 13.34
C ASN A 487 1.56 24.95 12.54
N LYS A 488 0.41 25.30 11.94
CA LYS A 488 0.21 26.59 11.25
C LYS A 488 0.29 27.79 12.21
N ILE A 489 -0.37 27.73 13.36
CA ILE A 489 -0.31 28.76 14.40
C ILE A 489 1.14 28.97 14.83
N GLU A 490 1.89 27.88 15.04
CA GLU A 490 3.29 27.98 15.41
C GLU A 490 4.15 28.56 14.29
N GLN A 491 3.88 28.24 13.02
CA GLN A 491 4.55 28.88 11.88
C GLN A 491 4.26 30.39 11.81
N ILE A 492 3.01 30.81 12.03
CA ILE A 492 2.63 32.23 12.08
C ILE A 492 3.33 32.92 13.26
N ARG A 493 3.40 32.29 14.42
CA ARG A 493 4.10 32.82 15.60
C ARG A 493 5.59 33.00 15.32
N VAL A 494 6.23 32.00 14.73
CA VAL A 494 7.64 32.05 14.32
C VAL A 494 7.86 33.19 13.33
N LEU A 495 6.99 33.33 12.33
CA LEU A 495 7.04 34.41 11.34
C LEU A 495 6.89 35.78 11.98
N GLU A 496 5.97 35.95 12.92
CA GLU A 496 5.73 37.22 13.59
C GLU A 496 6.89 37.62 14.52
N LEU A 497 7.44 36.67 15.30
CA LEU A 497 8.65 36.92 16.09
C LEU A 497 9.82 37.36 15.20
N ALA A 498 10.02 36.65 14.08
CA ALA A 498 11.05 36.97 13.11
C ALA A 498 10.84 38.34 12.48
N ARG A 499 9.60 38.68 12.07
CA ARG A 499 9.24 40.00 11.54
C ARG A 499 9.54 41.11 12.54
N ARG A 500 9.21 40.96 13.83
CA ARG A 500 9.52 41.97 14.86
C ARG A 500 11.02 42.15 15.08
N ALA A 501 11.78 41.05 15.08
CA ALA A 501 13.24 41.13 15.14
C ALA A 501 13.79 41.85 13.91
N VAL A 502 13.37 41.48 12.71
CA VAL A 502 13.89 42.03 11.45
C VAL A 502 13.47 43.48 11.21
N LEU A 503 12.24 43.87 11.56
CA LEU A 503 11.72 45.20 11.22
C LEU A 503 11.98 46.29 12.29
N THR A 504 12.54 45.94 13.44
CA THR A 504 12.91 46.96 14.45
C THR A 504 14.03 47.87 13.94
N SER A 505 13.94 49.17 14.22
CA SER A 505 14.96 50.16 13.88
C SER A 505 16.02 50.34 14.96
N ASP A 506 15.88 49.68 16.13
CA ASP A 506 16.86 49.73 17.22
C ASP A 506 17.66 48.42 17.24
N ILE A 507 18.96 48.52 16.99
CA ILE A 507 19.84 47.36 16.96
C ILE A 507 19.89 46.63 18.32
N GLY A 508 19.72 47.33 19.44
CA GLY A 508 19.65 46.72 20.76
C GLY A 508 18.42 45.82 20.93
N VAL A 509 17.28 46.20 20.35
CA VAL A 509 16.06 45.39 20.34
C VAL A 509 16.28 44.13 19.50
N TYR A 510 16.88 44.29 18.31
CA TYR A 510 17.23 43.16 17.45
C TYR A 510 18.14 42.16 18.18
N LEU A 511 19.23 42.65 18.80
CA LEU A 511 20.16 41.84 19.58
C LEU A 511 19.45 41.11 20.72
N GLY A 512 18.58 41.80 21.46
CA GLY A 512 17.81 41.21 22.56
C GLY A 512 16.91 40.08 22.08
N ARG A 513 16.20 40.29 20.96
CA ARG A 513 15.33 39.27 20.36
C ARG A 513 16.14 38.09 19.81
N MET A 514 17.31 38.34 19.21
CA MET A 514 18.22 37.28 18.76
C MET A 514 18.71 36.44 19.95
N ILE A 515 19.16 37.07 21.04
CA ILE A 515 19.63 36.35 22.25
C ILE A 515 18.53 35.48 22.86
N VAL A 516 17.28 35.97 22.87
CA VAL A 516 16.16 35.24 23.49
C VAL A 516 15.59 34.15 22.58
N TYR A 517 15.34 34.45 21.31
CA TYR A 517 14.56 33.59 20.40
C TYR A 517 15.40 32.83 19.37
N ALA A 518 16.62 33.29 19.09
CA ALA A 518 17.52 32.68 18.12
C ALA A 518 19.00 32.74 18.60
N PRO A 519 19.32 32.25 19.83
CA PRO A 519 20.68 32.34 20.40
C PRO A 519 21.72 31.56 19.59
N THR A 520 21.27 30.63 18.76
CA THR A 520 22.07 29.83 17.84
C THR A 520 21.63 30.08 16.40
N ARG A 521 22.50 29.76 15.45
CA ARG A 521 22.25 29.87 14.01
C ARG A 521 21.55 28.63 13.47
N GLY A 522 20.40 28.31 14.05
CA GLY A 522 19.60 27.18 13.64
C GLY A 522 18.24 27.19 14.29
N GLY A 523 17.32 26.44 13.68
CA GLY A 523 15.92 26.37 14.12
C GLY A 523 15.03 27.37 13.40
N LYS A 524 13.72 27.11 13.48
CA LYS A 524 12.71 27.75 12.64
C LYS A 524 12.71 29.28 12.71
N ILE A 525 12.95 29.87 13.89
CA ILE A 525 12.98 31.34 14.07
C ILE A 525 14.19 31.95 13.36
N PHE A 526 15.39 31.42 13.56
CA PHE A 526 16.61 31.89 12.89
C PHE A 526 16.47 31.79 11.36
N ASP A 527 16.00 30.63 10.87
CA ASP A 527 15.82 30.40 9.43
C ASP A 527 14.82 31.40 8.82
N THR A 528 13.76 31.73 9.57
CA THR A 528 12.75 32.71 9.15
C THR A 528 13.30 34.14 9.19
N ILE A 529 14.07 34.51 10.22
CA ILE A 529 14.76 35.81 10.30
C ILE A 529 15.68 35.98 9.10
N LEU A 530 16.51 34.98 8.80
CA LEU A 530 17.42 35.02 7.66
C LEU A 530 16.64 35.12 6.34
N SER A 531 15.58 34.33 6.18
CA SER A 531 14.74 34.41 4.98
C SER A 531 14.16 35.81 4.76
N LEU A 532 13.65 36.44 5.83
CA LEU A 532 13.10 37.80 5.79
C LEU A 532 14.16 38.87 5.51
N LEU A 533 15.39 38.73 6.03
CA LEU A 533 16.50 39.63 5.72
C LEU A 533 16.93 39.54 4.25
N LEU A 534 16.78 38.37 3.64
CA LEU A 534 17.17 38.12 2.24
C LEU A 534 16.03 38.32 1.24
N ASP A 535 14.82 38.62 1.71
CA ASP A 535 13.65 38.86 0.87
C ASP A 535 13.58 40.32 0.42
N ARG A 536 13.90 40.57 -0.85
CA ARG A 536 13.86 41.91 -1.46
C ARG A 536 12.45 42.40 -1.81
N SER A 537 11.43 41.53 -1.73
CA SER A 537 10.06 41.89 -2.06
C SER A 537 9.35 42.64 -0.93
N GLN A 538 9.88 42.54 0.30
CA GLN A 538 9.31 43.15 1.50
C GLN A 538 9.69 44.62 1.65
N LYS A 539 9.07 45.30 2.63
CA LYS A 539 9.46 46.66 3.06
C LYS A 539 10.96 46.72 3.38
N GLN A 540 11.58 47.86 3.08
CA GLN A 540 13.00 48.08 3.38
C GLN A 540 13.31 47.76 4.84
N VAL A 541 14.19 46.77 5.05
CA VAL A 541 14.61 46.34 6.39
C VAL A 541 15.54 47.39 6.99
N PRO A 542 15.21 48.00 8.15
CA PRO A 542 16.11 48.94 8.81
C PRO A 542 17.40 48.24 9.23
N LEU A 543 18.55 48.90 9.05
CA LEU A 543 19.84 48.40 9.52
C LEU A 543 20.22 47.02 8.95
N LEU A 544 19.82 46.73 7.70
CA LEU A 544 20.02 45.42 7.05
C LEU A 544 21.48 44.94 7.11
N ALA A 545 22.42 45.81 6.72
CA ALA A 545 23.86 45.51 6.71
C ALA A 545 24.39 45.12 8.09
N GLU A 546 23.98 45.86 9.12
CA GLU A 546 24.39 45.61 10.51
C GLU A 546 23.80 44.29 11.03
N LYS A 547 22.52 44.01 10.74
CA LYS A 547 21.86 42.76 11.14
C LYS A 547 22.46 41.53 10.50
N ILE A 548 22.77 41.59 9.20
CA ILE A 548 23.45 40.50 8.48
C ILE A 548 24.88 40.34 8.99
N SER A 549 25.59 41.45 9.22
CA SER A 549 26.94 41.42 9.81
C SER A 549 26.96 40.71 11.16
N ILE A 550 25.99 40.96 12.04
CA ILE A 550 25.86 40.25 13.32
C ILE A 550 25.60 38.75 13.12
N ILE A 551 24.74 38.36 12.16
CA ILE A 551 24.48 36.94 11.86
C ILE A 551 25.76 36.23 11.43
N PHE A 552 26.49 36.81 10.46
CA PHE A 552 27.69 36.20 9.90
C PHE A 552 28.86 36.22 10.87
N THR A 553 29.15 37.35 11.50
CA THR A 553 30.32 37.49 12.38
C THR A 553 30.08 36.94 13.78
N GLY A 554 28.82 36.85 14.22
CA GLY A 554 28.44 36.52 15.59
C GLY A 554 28.65 37.66 16.59
N ARG A 555 29.12 38.82 16.12
CA ARG A 555 29.55 39.93 16.96
C ARG A 555 28.84 41.23 16.61
N TYR A 556 28.81 42.14 17.58
CA TYR A 556 28.27 43.49 17.42
C TYR A 556 29.29 44.52 17.89
N LYS A 557 29.55 45.54 17.07
CA LYS A 557 30.40 46.69 17.41
C LYS A 557 29.52 47.88 17.75
N GLU A 558 29.70 48.49 18.93
CA GLU A 558 28.86 49.60 19.39
C GLU A 558 29.21 50.90 18.65
N HIS A 559 28.26 51.51 17.95
CA HIS A 559 28.52 52.73 17.14
C HIS A 559 29.09 53.91 17.94
N ARG A 560 28.83 54.00 19.24
CA ARG A 560 29.33 55.09 20.10
C ARG A 560 30.75 54.88 20.59
N ASP A 561 31.25 53.65 20.51
CA ASP A 561 32.55 53.24 21.04
C ASP A 561 33.10 52.13 20.14
N ALA A 562 33.82 52.55 19.09
CA ALA A 562 34.31 51.65 18.04
C ALA A 562 35.24 50.54 18.57
N ASP A 563 35.81 50.74 19.75
CA ASP A 563 36.71 49.78 20.41
C ASP A 563 35.94 48.69 21.17
N LYS A 564 34.62 48.85 21.38
CA LYS A 564 33.77 47.85 22.05
C LYS A 564 33.11 46.91 21.07
N GLU A 565 33.58 45.66 21.07
CA GLU A 565 32.97 44.53 20.38
C GLU A 565 32.34 43.56 21.40
N PHE A 566 31.15 43.07 21.09
CA PHE A 566 30.40 42.13 21.93
C PHE A 566 30.10 40.85 21.17
N ASP A 567 30.19 39.70 21.86
CA ASP A 567 29.78 38.40 21.34
C ASP A 567 28.27 38.21 21.53
N VAL A 568 27.53 37.96 20.45
CA VAL A 568 26.06 37.94 20.45
C VAL A 568 25.53 36.54 20.13
N LEU A 569 25.96 35.96 19.01
CA LEU A 569 25.48 34.68 18.52
C LEU A 569 26.62 33.67 18.54
N SER A 570 26.33 32.45 19.00
CA SER A 570 27.32 31.36 19.00
C SER A 570 28.67 31.77 19.61
N ASN A 571 28.64 32.55 20.70
CA ASN A 571 29.83 33.08 21.37
C ASN A 571 30.79 33.86 20.44
N GLY A 572 30.25 34.63 19.50
CA GLY A 572 31.06 35.47 18.62
C GLY A 572 31.80 34.75 17.50
N LEU A 573 31.55 33.45 17.33
CA LEU A 573 32.14 32.67 16.24
C LEU A 573 31.54 33.08 14.91
N ALA A 574 32.35 33.13 13.87
CA ALA A 574 31.89 33.38 12.51
C ALA A 574 31.02 32.20 11.97
N TRP A 575 30.07 32.48 11.08
CA TRP A 575 29.25 31.48 10.39
C TRP A 575 29.47 31.49 8.89
N PHE A 576 29.72 30.30 8.35
CA PHE A 576 29.98 30.07 6.93
C PHE A 576 28.83 29.26 6.35
N PRO A 577 27.79 29.90 5.81
CA PRO A 577 26.71 29.19 5.17
C PRO A 577 27.12 28.66 3.79
N ASP A 578 26.24 27.91 3.15
CA ASP A 578 26.48 27.45 1.79
C ASP A 578 26.55 28.62 0.77
N ARG A 579 27.05 28.31 -0.42
CA ARG A 579 27.22 29.27 -1.52
C ARG A 579 25.90 29.91 -1.96
N SER A 580 24.77 29.22 -1.81
CA SER A 580 23.46 29.75 -2.19
C SER A 580 23.06 30.91 -1.27
N ILE A 581 23.19 30.73 0.04
CA ILE A 581 22.93 31.77 1.03
C ILE A 581 23.91 32.93 0.85
N ILE A 582 25.19 32.67 0.60
CA ILE A 582 26.20 33.72 0.33
C ILE A 582 25.78 34.61 -0.85
N ASN A 583 25.37 34.00 -1.97
CA ASN A 583 24.94 34.75 -3.14
C ASN A 583 23.69 35.60 -2.83
N ARG A 584 22.71 35.03 -2.13
CA ARG A 584 21.50 35.78 -1.71
C ARG A 584 21.83 36.94 -0.77
N VAL A 585 22.81 36.79 0.10
CA VAL A 585 23.29 37.86 1.01
C VAL A 585 24.01 38.95 0.23
N ARG A 586 24.91 38.58 -0.68
CA ARG A 586 25.59 39.53 -1.58
C ARG A 586 24.58 40.33 -2.40
N GLU A 587 23.56 39.66 -2.91
CA GLU A 587 22.43 40.33 -3.52
C GLU A 587 21.76 41.28 -2.51
N ALA A 588 21.26 40.81 -1.37
CA ALA A 588 20.56 41.65 -0.40
C ALA A 588 21.33 42.91 0.05
N LEU A 589 22.65 42.82 0.23
CA LEU A 589 23.52 43.92 0.67
C LEU A 589 24.04 44.83 -0.45
N GLY A 590 24.23 44.27 -1.65
CA GLY A 590 25.05 44.90 -2.69
C GLY A 590 26.55 44.66 -2.48
N GLU A 591 27.32 44.89 -3.54
CA GLU A 591 28.73 44.46 -3.61
C GLU A 591 29.62 45.14 -2.57
N ASP A 592 29.43 46.45 -2.32
CA ASP A 592 30.27 47.22 -1.40
C ASP A 592 30.12 46.73 0.05
N GLN A 593 28.88 46.63 0.53
CA GLN A 593 28.58 46.14 1.88
C GLN A 593 28.93 44.66 2.05
N TRP A 594 28.81 43.86 0.99
CA TRP A 594 29.29 42.48 1.00
C TRP A 594 30.81 42.41 1.15
N ASN A 595 31.57 43.23 0.43
CA ASN A 595 33.03 43.25 0.51
C ASN A 595 33.50 43.64 1.92
N ASP A 596 32.84 44.62 2.55
CA ASP A 596 33.09 44.99 3.94
C ASP A 596 32.84 43.81 4.89
N LEU A 597 31.72 43.09 4.70
CA LEU A 597 31.40 41.91 5.50
C LEU A 597 32.39 40.75 5.26
N ASP A 598 32.75 40.48 4.02
CA ASP A 598 33.74 39.46 3.65
C ASP A 598 35.08 39.76 4.32
N GLN A 599 35.53 41.02 4.29
CA GLN A 599 36.74 41.45 4.96
C GLN A 599 36.67 41.24 6.49
N LEU A 600 35.52 41.50 7.11
CA LEU A 600 35.31 41.24 8.54
C LEU A 600 35.35 39.74 8.90
N MET A 601 34.99 38.87 7.95
CA MET A 601 34.96 37.42 8.11
C MET A 601 36.31 36.75 7.82
N ARG A 602 37.16 37.36 6.98
CA ARG A 602 38.51 36.85 6.66
C ARG A 602 39.35 36.65 7.91
N GLY A 603 40.04 35.52 7.96
CA GLY A 603 40.89 35.15 9.08
C GLY A 603 40.13 34.66 10.32
N ARG A 604 38.80 34.82 10.38
CA ARG A 604 37.98 34.24 11.46
C ARG A 604 37.81 32.74 11.26
N THR A 605 37.70 32.02 12.37
CA THR A 605 37.41 30.60 12.41
C THR A 605 35.91 30.38 12.63
N CYS A 606 35.28 29.58 11.78
CA CYS A 606 33.98 28.98 12.06
C CYS A 606 34.24 27.62 12.71
N GLY A 607 33.73 27.44 13.92
CA GLY A 607 33.78 26.16 14.64
C GLY A 607 32.37 25.61 14.84
N HIS A 608 32.25 24.28 14.84
CA HIS A 608 31.02 23.63 15.28
C HIS A 608 30.77 23.91 16.76
N VAL A 609 29.63 24.53 17.09
CA VAL A 609 29.18 24.70 18.48
C VAL A 609 28.51 23.40 18.92
N TYR A 610 29.11 22.69 19.87
CA TYR A 610 28.63 21.37 20.29
C TYR A 610 27.34 21.43 21.12
N ARG A 611 27.28 22.38 22.06
CA ARG A 611 26.14 22.68 22.94
C ARG A 611 26.41 24.00 23.68
N LEU A 612 25.41 24.59 24.33
CA LEU A 612 25.56 25.88 25.03
C LEU A 612 26.54 25.81 26.22
N SER A 613 26.63 24.67 26.90
CA SER A 613 27.60 24.45 27.98
C SER A 613 28.96 24.05 27.43
N ASP A 614 30.05 24.53 28.04
CA ASP A 614 31.41 24.17 27.62
C ASP A 614 31.86 22.79 28.14
N ILE A 615 30.91 21.87 28.33
CA ILE A 615 31.19 20.52 28.85
C ILE A 615 31.70 19.65 27.68
N PRO A 616 32.84 18.95 27.84
CA PRO A 616 33.36 18.03 26.83
C PRO A 616 32.34 16.98 26.38
N ASN A 617 32.23 16.76 25.07
CA ASN A 617 31.47 15.64 24.51
C ASN A 617 32.21 14.31 24.75
N ARG A 618 31.63 13.19 24.30
CA ARG A 618 32.22 11.84 24.44
C ARG A 618 33.62 11.67 23.81
N HIS A 619 34.06 12.62 23.00
CA HIS A 619 35.36 12.64 22.34
C HIS A 619 36.32 13.68 22.96
N GLY A 620 35.97 14.29 24.09
CA GLY A 620 36.81 15.27 24.79
C GLY A 620 36.80 16.68 24.16
N TYR A 621 36.00 16.92 23.13
CA TYR A 621 35.89 18.24 22.49
C TYR A 621 34.74 19.06 23.09
N HIS A 622 34.94 20.36 23.24
CA HIS A 622 33.94 21.34 23.69
C HIS A 622 34.15 22.66 22.93
N ASN A 623 33.40 23.71 23.26
CA ASN A 623 33.47 24.96 22.49
C ASN A 623 34.83 25.67 22.67
N SER A 624 35.45 25.59 23.86
CA SER A 624 36.80 26.14 24.11
C SER A 624 37.95 25.21 23.67
N HIS A 625 37.67 23.94 23.36
CA HIS A 625 38.62 22.99 22.76
C HIS A 625 37.92 22.25 21.60
N PRO A 626 37.67 22.96 20.48
CA PRO A 626 36.90 22.40 19.38
C PRO A 626 37.71 21.35 18.61
N ASN A 627 37.02 20.40 17.98
CA ASN A 627 37.68 19.43 17.10
C ASN A 627 38.32 20.17 15.92
N PRO A 628 39.64 20.09 15.72
CA PRO A 628 40.33 20.79 14.64
C PRO A 628 39.81 20.42 13.26
N ASN A 629 39.25 19.21 13.08
CA ASN A 629 38.66 18.78 11.82
C ASN A 629 37.29 19.44 11.51
N LEU A 630 36.68 20.11 12.49
CA LEU A 630 35.41 20.83 12.36
C LEU A 630 35.58 22.34 12.45
N VAL A 631 36.82 22.83 12.52
CA VAL A 631 37.15 24.25 12.48
C VAL A 631 37.61 24.58 11.06
N VAL A 632 36.88 25.47 10.40
CA VAL A 632 37.23 25.98 9.08
C VAL A 632 37.60 27.45 9.24
N GLN A 633 38.60 27.91 8.49
CA GLN A 633 38.94 29.33 8.40
C GLN A 633 38.37 29.90 7.11
N TRP A 634 37.75 31.09 7.17
CA TRP A 634 37.26 31.74 5.95
C TRP A 634 38.45 32.14 5.08
N THR A 635 38.54 31.50 3.92
CA THR A 635 39.48 31.85 2.86
C THR A 635 38.65 32.34 1.67
N SER A 636 38.98 33.55 1.19
CA SER A 636 38.21 34.30 0.19
C SER A 636 37.98 33.55 -1.10
#